data_AF-A0A813DKV2-F1
#
_entry.id   AF-A0A813DKV2-F1
#
_cell.length_a   1.000
_cell.length_b   1.000
_cell.length_c   1.000
_cell.angle_alpha   90.00
_cell.angle_beta   90.00
_cell.angle_gamma   90.00
#
_symmetry.space_group_name_H-M   'P 1'
#
loop_
_entity.id
_entity.type
_entity.pdbx_description
1 polymer ?
#
loop_
_entity_poly.entity_id
_entity_poly.type
_entity_poly.pdbx_seq_one_letter_code
_entity_poly.pdbx_strand_id
1 'polypeptide(L)'
;ELSQEQSKTAHERLRRLQELDDQPRTETKVPFILVELRGHAGHDSFIEICGKDEYGVYDSLHSWLQLEWGCQKLAAGDLSDDTPLPFCDAFYSWPYFQASSDEGLSNMGLATMRLVDFMCNQLSWTLGVVNGGNVGSKGEIREQQIIFKAPHPMNLVSPHVMVELRSAGYVEICGTDAGAVSTLRDYFADKFGGEVESGHEAFCDCCLRCANNVFKERGRSGENNVGHLTTQVCDAVVAMLPGWSLVTMNGGNYGADGTHREQQMVFRWDNHPLREAPHLLVELREAGYIEICGEDVGGFHGKLADWLKSEWGCKKPMVIPGQEPFCDLKLSWSPKDMMCASADLTAFFHGHGWQMQVCSQGTVHAKGKPDVREQQILFRPGSSAAGVVEPHVFLELYTGEGSEVLGNQRIRLREVGDCGAVLGELEKFFLEYLGGELDGQDDHGITSFSVDVFLSRGLTDNNLGCWTMRVCDFMVDRLGWSFVVCNVCNLGPGGRIREQQLVFRHDGERRDIPLVRPNNEVLDPAAFSGVQLPSYWRDEEVKALKKQRAMMICEQDEVQSIQEMFDATFKRVLTRDRVYEYQTSSSEEMPYRLEVVHAFRSENANLWLNFAQRRSSYKGGTVMRTKTQSAGSLLNSRLDAGEAYLAHGTNPSSAMAILKTGFVLANAGKATGTMFGYGIYLAECVSKSDEYARDDNGGTFPGLMAVLLCRSLVGNPYVVQDPGDAVPAAQASNCDSIIGDREAKVGTYREFVFFDERQVMPEFAVIYRRQYDSKSVPKFMRSSTLGTTGRNWQVQLDKGWGNVPPDVSLDLNKADQEGKAELERSVGEFLYIFNLKKKTQLNVATGNIRKIRAPMRK
;
A
#
# COMPACT_ATOMS: atom_id res chain seq x y z
N GLU A 1 4.67 30.54 29.62
CA GLU A 1 5.95 30.10 29.03
C GLU A 1 6.56 28.97 29.85
N LEU A 2 7.22 28.01 29.19
CA LEU A 2 7.96 26.93 29.84
C LEU A 2 9.03 27.50 30.78
N SER A 3 9.30 26.83 31.90
CA SER A 3 10.51 27.14 32.69
C SER A 3 11.76 26.79 31.89
N GLN A 4 12.90 27.43 32.19
CA GLN A 4 14.16 27.13 31.52
C GLN A 4 14.57 25.65 31.68
N GLU A 5 14.25 25.05 32.84
CA GLU A 5 14.49 23.64 33.12
C GLU A 5 13.61 22.73 32.25
N GLN A 6 12.29 23.01 32.19
CA GLN A 6 11.36 22.25 31.36
C GLN A 6 11.73 22.35 29.87
N SER A 7 12.13 23.54 29.41
CA SER A 7 12.63 23.73 28.05
C SER A 7 13.85 22.84 27.79
N LYS A 8 14.85 22.87 28.67
CA LYS A 8 16.05 22.02 28.52
C LYS A 8 15.73 20.53 28.49
N THR A 9 14.84 20.06 29.37
CA THR A 9 14.39 18.66 29.38
C THR A 9 13.72 18.27 28.06
N ALA A 10 12.87 19.14 27.51
CA ALA A 10 12.22 18.89 26.22
C ALA A 10 13.24 18.85 25.06
N HIS A 11 14.20 19.77 25.03
CA HIS A 11 15.29 19.78 24.04
C HIS A 11 16.14 18.50 24.14
N GLU A 12 16.49 18.07 25.35
CA GLU A 12 17.27 16.86 25.58
C GLU A 12 16.55 15.59 25.10
N ARG A 13 15.23 15.49 25.32
CA ARG A 13 14.43 14.36 24.79
C ARG A 13 14.39 14.32 23.26
N LEU A 14 14.17 15.47 22.62
CA LEU A 14 14.21 15.56 21.15
C LEU A 14 15.59 15.21 20.59
N ARG A 15 16.68 15.65 21.24
CA ARG A 15 18.06 15.26 20.87
C ARG A 15 18.29 13.76 21.03
N ARG A 16 17.85 13.16 22.14
CA ARG A 16 17.97 11.71 22.36
C ARG A 16 17.18 10.91 21.33
N LEU A 17 16.03 11.41 20.87
CA LEU A 17 15.28 10.80 19.77
C LEU A 17 16.07 10.85 18.45
N GLN A 18 16.81 11.92 18.16
CA GLN A 18 17.65 11.98 16.96
C GLN A 18 18.76 10.91 16.98
N GLU A 19 19.23 10.48 18.15
CA GLU A 19 20.20 9.38 18.24
C GLU A 19 19.64 8.07 17.67
N LEU A 20 18.32 7.83 17.73
CA LEU A 20 17.68 6.68 17.09
C LEU A 20 17.79 6.75 15.56
N ASP A 21 17.87 7.95 14.99
CA ASP A 21 17.99 8.14 13.55
C ASP A 21 19.40 7.84 13.04
N ASP A 22 20.41 8.05 13.91
CA ASP A 22 21.85 7.89 13.66
C ASP A 22 22.38 6.46 13.91
N GLN A 23 21.65 5.63 14.65
CA GLN A 23 22.05 4.25 14.89
C GLN A 23 22.10 3.44 13.57
N PRO A 24 23.14 2.60 13.34
CA PRO A 24 23.28 1.81 12.13
C PRO A 24 22.05 0.92 11.93
N ARG A 25 21.28 1.25 10.90
CA ARG A 25 20.04 0.56 10.54
C ARG A 25 20.38 -0.82 10.02
N THR A 26 19.67 -1.84 10.47
CA THR A 26 19.95 -3.19 10.01
C THR A 26 19.41 -3.47 8.61
N GLU A 27 18.31 -2.84 8.13
CA GLU A 27 17.87 -3.12 6.74
C GLU A 27 16.87 -2.13 6.06
N THR A 28 16.06 -1.28 6.74
CA THR A 28 15.13 -0.37 6.00
C THR A 28 14.88 1.01 6.60
N LYS A 29 14.62 1.98 5.72
CA LYS A 29 14.08 3.32 6.02
C LYS A 29 12.70 3.41 5.35
N VAL A 30 11.61 3.42 6.11
CA VAL A 30 10.29 3.82 5.61
C VAL A 30 9.90 5.09 6.37
N PRO A 31 10.60 6.21 6.13
CA PRO A 31 10.28 7.46 6.79
C PRO A 31 8.84 7.87 6.51
N PHE A 32 8.23 8.49 7.52
CA PHE A 32 6.96 9.18 7.36
C PHE A 32 7.21 10.68 7.31
N ILE A 33 6.35 11.35 6.57
CA ILE A 33 6.20 12.81 6.66
C ILE A 33 4.75 13.12 6.91
N LEU A 34 4.51 13.97 7.90
CA LEU A 34 3.22 14.58 8.15
C LEU A 34 3.30 16.03 7.70
N VAL A 35 2.37 16.42 6.85
CA VAL A 35 2.11 17.82 6.51
C VAL A 35 0.79 18.21 7.14
N GLU A 36 0.82 19.18 8.03
CA GLU A 36 -0.37 19.73 8.67
C GLU A 36 -0.70 21.09 8.05
N LEU A 37 -1.89 21.19 7.46
CA LEU A 37 -2.46 22.42 6.91
C LEU A 37 -3.39 23.01 7.97
N ARG A 38 -3.16 24.26 8.39
CA ARG A 38 -4.03 24.97 9.33
C ARG A 38 -4.52 26.27 8.71
N GLY A 39 -5.81 26.33 8.43
CA GLY A 39 -6.49 27.48 7.85
C GLY A 39 -7.35 28.21 8.87
N HIS A 40 -7.25 29.54 8.92
CA HIS A 40 -8.13 30.39 9.72
C HIS A 40 -8.72 31.51 8.86
N ALA A 41 -10.05 31.52 8.73
CA ALA A 41 -10.75 32.55 7.96
C ALA A 41 -10.52 33.93 8.59
N GLY A 42 -9.98 34.87 7.81
CA GLY A 42 -9.72 36.25 8.26
C GLY A 42 -8.51 36.43 9.18
N HIS A 43 -7.69 35.40 9.40
CA HIS A 43 -6.48 35.43 10.22
C HIS A 43 -5.33 34.68 9.55
N ASP A 44 -4.17 34.65 10.19
CA ASP A 44 -2.99 33.94 9.69
C ASP A 44 -3.25 32.43 9.62
N SER A 45 -2.79 31.82 8.53
CA SER A 45 -2.87 30.38 8.26
C SER A 45 -1.46 29.84 8.10
N PHE A 46 -1.25 28.56 8.41
CA PHE A 46 0.08 27.97 8.56
C PHE A 46 0.17 26.56 7.98
N ILE A 47 1.39 26.17 7.63
CA ILE A 47 1.74 24.80 7.27
C ILE A 47 2.89 24.33 8.15
N GLU A 48 2.74 23.15 8.74
CA GLU A 48 3.75 22.49 9.56
C GLU A 48 4.15 21.17 8.90
N ILE A 49 5.44 20.89 8.88
CA ILE A 49 5.99 19.64 8.33
C ILE A 49 6.77 18.96 9.44
N CYS A 50 6.43 17.69 9.70
CA CYS A 50 7.05 16.85 10.71
C CYS A 50 7.56 15.55 10.06
N GLY A 51 8.68 15.04 10.54
CA GLY A 51 9.26 13.76 10.09
C GLY A 51 10.65 13.94 9.47
N LYS A 52 11.31 12.83 9.14
CA LYS A 52 12.71 12.86 8.67
C LYS A 52 12.81 13.47 7.27
N ASP A 53 13.79 14.35 7.07
CA ASP A 53 14.18 14.77 5.72
C ASP A 53 14.94 13.65 5.02
N GLU A 54 14.20 12.80 4.32
CA GLU A 54 14.75 11.79 3.44
C GLU A 54 14.35 12.08 1.99
N TYR A 55 15.21 11.68 1.06
CA TYR A 55 14.99 11.85 -0.39
C TYR A 55 14.92 13.31 -0.88
N GLY A 56 15.36 14.29 -0.09
CA GLY A 56 15.35 15.72 -0.48
C GLY A 56 13.94 16.31 -0.57
N VAL A 57 13.00 15.70 0.16
CA VAL A 57 11.59 16.07 0.14
C VAL A 57 11.34 17.45 0.76
N TYR A 58 12.13 17.88 1.75
CA TYR A 58 11.99 19.22 2.34
C TYR A 58 12.31 20.31 1.34
N ASP A 59 13.39 20.17 0.56
CA ASP A 59 13.74 21.12 -0.50
C ASP A 59 12.68 21.14 -1.62
N SER A 60 12.13 19.97 -1.95
CA SER A 60 11.07 19.83 -2.95
C SER A 60 9.78 20.50 -2.50
N LEU A 61 9.34 20.24 -1.26
CA LEU A 61 8.18 20.87 -0.64
C LEU A 61 8.39 22.37 -0.47
N HIS A 62 9.55 22.80 -0.02
CA HIS A 62 9.88 24.23 0.12
C HIS A 62 9.70 24.97 -1.21
N SER A 63 10.32 24.44 -2.26
CA SER A 63 10.24 25.02 -3.61
C SER A 63 8.80 25.07 -4.12
N TRP A 64 8.05 23.97 -3.96
CA TRP A 64 6.67 23.87 -4.41
C TRP A 64 5.73 24.81 -3.63
N LEU A 65 5.80 24.81 -2.30
CA LEU A 65 4.99 25.69 -1.43
C LEU A 65 5.24 27.17 -1.74
N GLN A 66 6.49 27.54 -2.01
CA GLN A 66 6.82 28.91 -2.36
C GLN A 66 6.32 29.30 -3.76
N LEU A 67 6.50 28.42 -4.76
CA LEU A 67 6.13 28.72 -6.15
C LEU A 67 4.63 28.65 -6.39
N GLU A 68 3.96 27.61 -5.88
CA GLU A 68 2.53 27.36 -6.15
C GLU A 68 1.62 28.11 -5.18
N TRP A 69 2.00 28.20 -3.89
CA TRP A 69 1.14 28.79 -2.85
C TRP A 69 1.66 30.10 -2.26
N GLY A 70 2.82 30.59 -2.72
CA GLY A 70 3.41 31.84 -2.22
C GLY A 70 3.79 31.79 -0.74
N CYS A 71 3.96 30.60 -0.17
CA CYS A 71 4.27 30.42 1.24
C CYS A 71 5.63 31.04 1.61
N GLN A 72 5.73 31.58 2.82
CA GLN A 72 7.00 32.08 3.37
C GLN A 72 7.45 31.16 4.50
N LYS A 73 8.72 30.74 4.46
CA LYS A 73 9.33 29.94 5.53
C LYS A 73 9.48 30.78 6.80
N LEU A 74 8.98 30.26 7.90
CA LEU A 74 9.04 30.84 9.24
C LEU A 74 10.09 30.08 10.09
N ALA A 75 10.49 30.67 11.21
CA ALA A 75 11.39 30.00 12.16
C ALA A 75 10.64 28.91 12.93
N ALA A 76 10.99 27.64 12.70
CA ALA A 76 10.42 26.51 13.44
C ALA A 76 11.01 26.36 14.85
N GLY A 77 12.21 26.92 15.09
CA GLY A 77 13.05 26.62 16.26
C GLY A 77 14.19 25.67 15.88
N ASP A 78 15.08 25.36 16.83
CA ASP A 78 16.08 24.31 16.67
C ASP A 78 16.33 23.59 18.00
N LEU A 79 17.29 22.66 18.04
CA LEU A 79 17.57 21.87 19.24
C LEU A 79 18.62 22.50 20.17
N SER A 80 18.95 23.78 20.00
CA SER A 80 19.83 24.51 20.91
C SER A 80 19.05 24.99 22.13
N ASP A 81 19.65 24.91 23.32
CA ASP A 81 18.97 25.25 24.60
C ASP A 81 18.49 26.72 24.69
N ASP A 82 18.99 27.59 23.80
CA ASP A 82 18.70 29.02 23.74
C ASP A 82 17.68 29.42 22.66
N THR A 83 17.12 28.47 21.91
CA THR A 83 16.08 28.72 20.90
C THR A 83 14.71 28.24 21.38
N PRO A 84 13.60 28.72 20.77
CA PRO A 84 12.28 28.15 21.02
C PRO A 84 12.24 26.68 20.60
N LEU A 85 11.68 25.83 21.47
CA LEU A 85 11.52 24.40 21.19
C LEU A 85 10.73 24.19 19.87
N PRO A 86 11.24 23.37 18.93
CA PRO A 86 10.57 23.12 17.68
C PRO A 86 9.33 22.24 17.87
N PHE A 87 8.19 22.70 17.37
CA PHE A 87 6.93 21.94 17.33
C PHE A 87 6.79 21.13 16.03
N CYS A 88 7.58 21.48 15.02
CA CYS A 88 7.68 20.86 13.72
C CYS A 88 9.11 21.04 13.17
N ASP A 89 9.45 20.30 12.13
CA ASP A 89 10.77 20.35 11.47
C ASP A 89 10.84 21.48 10.42
N ALA A 90 9.71 21.86 9.82
CA ALA A 90 9.61 23.07 9.00
C ALA A 90 8.25 23.77 9.15
N PHE A 91 8.27 25.10 9.18
CA PHE A 91 7.10 25.94 9.43
C PHE A 91 6.94 27.01 8.35
N TYR A 92 5.72 27.24 7.88
CA TYR A 92 5.42 28.18 6.81
C TYR A 92 4.14 28.98 7.08
N SER A 93 4.11 30.24 6.63
CA SER A 93 2.85 30.96 6.46
C SER A 93 2.13 30.48 5.19
N TRP A 94 0.80 30.46 5.23
CA TRP A 94 -0.04 29.95 4.15
C TRP A 94 -1.08 30.98 3.71
N PRO A 95 -0.73 31.89 2.78
CA PRO A 95 -1.66 32.95 2.34
C PRO A 95 -2.79 32.46 1.43
N TYR A 96 -2.74 31.19 0.99
CA TYR A 96 -3.65 30.62 0.01
C TYR A 96 -4.93 30.03 0.62
N PHE A 97 -5.02 29.88 1.94
CA PHE A 97 -6.25 29.37 2.57
C PHE A 97 -7.43 30.34 2.37
N GLN A 98 -8.56 29.79 1.93
CA GLN A 98 -9.81 30.51 1.73
C GLN A 98 -10.97 29.73 2.34
N ALA A 99 -11.84 30.45 3.04
CA ALA A 99 -13.10 29.92 3.53
C ALA A 99 -14.20 30.97 3.36
N SER A 100 -15.39 30.56 2.91
CA SER A 100 -16.57 31.42 2.89
C SER A 100 -17.37 31.27 4.19
N SER A 101 -18.00 32.36 4.64
CA SER A 101 -18.70 32.46 5.93
C SER A 101 -19.86 31.48 6.12
N ASP A 102 -20.22 31.25 7.39
CA ASP A 102 -21.37 30.56 8.02
C ASP A 102 -21.74 29.13 7.54
N GLU A 103 -21.48 28.73 6.29
CA GLU A 103 -21.77 27.37 5.76
C GLU A 103 -20.52 26.47 5.69
N GLY A 104 -19.34 26.94 6.09
CA GLY A 104 -18.13 26.11 6.26
C GLY A 104 -17.45 25.61 4.98
N LEU A 105 -17.80 26.14 3.81
CA LEU A 105 -17.09 25.90 2.54
C LEU A 105 -15.68 26.51 2.62
N SER A 106 -14.67 25.71 2.26
CA SER A 106 -13.26 26.10 2.31
C SER A 106 -12.45 25.36 1.26
N ASN A 107 -11.30 25.90 0.87
CA ASN A 107 -10.42 25.27 -0.11
C ASN A 107 -9.50 24.20 0.50
N MET A 108 -9.79 23.73 1.72
CA MET A 108 -8.96 22.73 2.42
C MET A 108 -8.90 21.40 1.67
N GLY A 109 -10.03 20.89 1.17
CA GLY A 109 -10.09 19.67 0.36
C GLY A 109 -9.27 19.79 -0.93
N LEU A 110 -9.43 20.91 -1.65
CA LEU A 110 -8.65 21.20 -2.86
C LEU A 110 -7.16 21.30 -2.56
N ALA A 111 -6.76 22.06 -1.55
CA ALA A 111 -5.36 22.20 -1.14
C ALA A 111 -4.74 20.84 -0.77
N THR A 112 -5.49 20.02 -0.02
CA THR A 112 -5.12 18.64 0.32
C THR A 112 -4.84 17.83 -0.93
N MET A 113 -5.75 17.84 -1.91
CA MET A 113 -5.58 17.04 -3.13
C MET A 113 -4.49 17.56 -4.06
N ARG A 114 -4.20 18.87 -4.08
CA ARG A 114 -3.04 19.42 -4.80
C ARG A 114 -1.71 18.99 -4.16
N LEU A 115 -1.64 18.98 -2.83
CA LEU A 115 -0.47 18.46 -2.11
C LEU A 115 -0.30 16.95 -2.30
N VAL A 116 -1.39 16.18 -2.26
CA VAL A 116 -1.38 14.73 -2.54
C VAL A 116 -0.90 14.47 -3.97
N ASP A 117 -1.37 15.22 -4.96
CA ASP A 117 -0.90 15.08 -6.33
C ASP A 117 0.61 15.35 -6.47
N PHE A 118 1.11 16.42 -5.85
CA PHE A 118 2.54 16.72 -5.82
C PHE A 118 3.35 15.59 -5.14
N MET A 119 3.00 15.22 -3.92
CA MET A 119 3.73 14.23 -3.13
C MET A 119 3.67 12.84 -3.78
N CYS A 120 2.50 12.40 -4.22
CA CYS A 120 2.30 11.06 -4.76
C CYS A 120 2.73 10.95 -6.23
N ASN A 121 2.21 11.80 -7.12
CA ASN A 121 2.44 11.64 -8.55
C ASN A 121 3.76 12.27 -9.03
N GLN A 122 4.31 13.28 -8.33
CA GLN A 122 5.59 13.88 -8.72
C GLN A 122 6.77 13.35 -7.90
N LEU A 123 6.58 13.13 -6.60
CA LEU A 123 7.66 12.66 -5.70
C LEU A 123 7.58 11.16 -5.36
N SER A 124 6.57 10.42 -5.84
CA SER A 124 6.36 8.98 -5.59
C SER A 124 6.07 8.57 -4.13
N TRP A 125 5.73 9.52 -3.25
CA TRP A 125 5.32 9.20 -1.87
C TRP A 125 3.97 8.46 -1.86
N THR A 126 3.70 7.69 -0.81
CA THR A 126 2.41 7.02 -0.65
C THR A 126 1.51 7.86 0.24
N LEU A 127 0.30 8.17 -0.19
CA LEU A 127 -0.70 8.66 0.76
C LEU A 127 -1.05 7.56 1.75
N GLY A 128 -0.85 7.84 3.04
CA GLY A 128 -1.24 6.97 4.14
C GLY A 128 -2.60 7.38 4.72
N VAL A 129 -2.70 8.62 5.18
CA VAL A 129 -3.86 9.11 5.93
C VAL A 129 -4.14 10.57 5.59
N VAL A 130 -5.42 10.92 5.55
CA VAL A 130 -5.94 12.30 5.54
C VAL A 130 -6.91 12.38 6.70
N ASN A 131 -6.53 13.15 7.72
CA ASN A 131 -7.33 13.33 8.92
C ASN A 131 -7.42 14.82 9.23
N GLY A 132 -8.54 15.29 9.77
CA GLY A 132 -8.72 16.72 9.95
C GLY A 132 -10.11 17.09 10.40
N GLY A 133 -10.43 18.35 10.33
CA GLY A 133 -11.77 18.82 10.61
C GLY A 133 -11.80 20.27 10.99
N ASN A 134 -12.98 20.68 11.42
CA ASN A 134 -13.21 22.01 11.95
C ASN A 134 -12.93 22.03 13.46
N VAL A 135 -12.08 22.96 13.89
CA VAL A 135 -11.83 23.28 15.31
C VAL A 135 -12.44 24.62 15.71
N GLY A 136 -13.02 25.34 14.74
CA GLY A 136 -13.77 26.58 14.92
C GLY A 136 -15.24 26.34 15.29
N SER A 137 -15.92 27.42 15.63
CA SER A 137 -17.33 27.40 16.05
C SER A 137 -18.33 27.31 14.90
N LYS A 138 -17.88 27.58 13.68
CA LYS A 138 -18.68 27.72 12.45
C LYS A 138 -18.09 27.00 11.22
N GLY A 139 -16.88 26.45 11.30
CA GLY A 139 -16.12 26.00 10.11
C GLY A 139 -15.00 26.96 9.69
N GLU A 140 -14.79 28.02 10.44
CA GLU A 140 -13.85 29.11 10.17
C GLU A 140 -12.38 28.75 10.47
N ILE A 141 -12.14 27.70 11.26
CA ILE A 141 -10.80 27.16 11.52
C ILE A 141 -10.75 25.71 11.07
N ARG A 142 -9.95 25.42 10.06
CA ARG A 142 -9.79 24.08 9.47
C ARG A 142 -8.38 23.58 9.73
N GLU A 143 -8.27 22.34 10.19
CA GLU A 143 -6.98 21.64 10.33
C GLU A 143 -7.03 20.36 9.51
N GLN A 144 -5.93 20.03 8.83
CA GLN A 144 -5.79 18.81 8.06
C GLN A 144 -4.37 18.25 8.19
N GLN A 145 -4.26 17.08 8.82
CA GLN A 145 -3.04 16.28 8.88
C GLN A 145 -3.03 15.28 7.71
N ILE A 146 -1.96 15.33 6.92
CA ILE A 146 -1.76 14.49 5.75
C ILE A 146 -0.47 13.72 5.94
N ILE A 147 -0.56 12.41 6.07
CA ILE A 147 0.59 11.54 6.33
C ILE A 147 0.99 10.81 5.05
N PHE A 148 2.25 10.97 4.67
CA PHE A 148 2.87 10.32 3.54
C PHE A 148 3.89 9.28 4.01
N LYS A 149 3.85 8.09 3.39
CA LYS A 149 4.89 7.06 3.55
C LYS A 149 5.95 7.27 2.48
N ALA A 150 7.20 6.95 2.83
CA ALA A 150 8.38 7.05 1.97
C ALA A 150 8.12 6.72 0.49
N PRO A 151 8.86 7.35 -0.44
CA PRO A 151 8.75 7.09 -1.86
C PRO A 151 8.81 5.59 -2.16
N HIS A 152 7.72 5.10 -2.73
CA HIS A 152 7.62 3.71 -3.11
C HIS A 152 7.65 3.64 -4.64
N PRO A 153 8.43 2.73 -5.24
CA PRO A 153 8.42 2.56 -6.69
C PRO A 153 7.01 2.36 -7.26
N MET A 154 6.08 1.84 -6.47
CA MET A 154 4.71 1.55 -6.92
C MET A 154 3.76 2.74 -6.99
N ASN A 155 4.07 3.89 -6.38
CA ASN A 155 3.18 5.07 -6.45
C ASN A 155 3.52 5.99 -7.62
N LEU A 156 4.20 5.46 -8.64
CA LEU A 156 4.71 6.24 -9.76
C LEU A 156 3.63 6.88 -10.62
N VAL A 157 2.45 6.27 -10.64
CA VAL A 157 1.20 6.84 -11.14
C VAL A 157 0.09 6.25 -10.29
N SER A 158 -0.37 7.02 -9.30
CA SER A 158 -1.49 6.60 -8.46
C SER A 158 -2.40 7.82 -8.29
N PRO A 159 -3.29 8.08 -9.27
CA PRO A 159 -4.24 9.17 -9.17
C PRO A 159 -5.10 9.02 -7.92
N HIS A 160 -5.46 10.15 -7.34
CA HIS A 160 -6.34 10.23 -6.19
C HIS A 160 -7.51 11.16 -6.48
N VAL A 161 -8.64 10.88 -5.84
CA VAL A 161 -9.81 11.75 -5.84
C VAL A 161 -10.40 11.76 -4.43
N MET A 162 -10.77 12.94 -3.97
CA MET A 162 -11.50 13.15 -2.73
C MET A 162 -12.96 13.46 -3.07
N VAL A 163 -13.87 12.83 -2.32
CA VAL A 163 -15.29 13.16 -2.28
C VAL A 163 -15.61 13.64 -0.88
N GLU A 164 -16.21 14.83 -0.77
CA GLU A 164 -16.73 15.36 0.48
C GLU A 164 -18.25 15.40 0.44
N LEU A 165 -18.90 14.66 1.34
CA LEU A 165 -20.34 14.73 1.55
C LEU A 165 -20.64 15.80 2.59
N ARG A 166 -21.48 16.77 2.25
CA ARG A 166 -21.82 17.90 3.12
C ARG A 166 -23.31 17.94 3.36
N SER A 167 -23.72 17.67 4.61
CA SER A 167 -25.13 17.64 5.02
C SER A 167 -25.90 18.95 4.82
N ALA A 168 -25.20 20.08 4.58
CA ALA A 168 -25.79 21.32 4.10
C ALA A 168 -26.40 21.23 2.68
N GLY A 169 -26.29 20.08 2.00
CA GLY A 169 -26.90 19.83 0.70
C GLY A 169 -25.92 19.77 -0.45
N TYR A 170 -24.62 19.55 -0.19
CA TYR A 170 -23.58 19.63 -1.22
C TYR A 170 -22.71 18.37 -1.26
N VAL A 171 -22.15 18.12 -2.44
CA VAL A 171 -21.04 17.18 -2.64
C VAL A 171 -19.91 17.93 -3.32
N GLU A 172 -18.72 17.88 -2.73
CA GLU A 172 -17.50 18.45 -3.31
C GLU A 172 -16.60 17.32 -3.81
N ILE A 173 -15.97 17.53 -4.96
CA ILE A 173 -15.02 16.59 -5.57
C ILE A 173 -13.71 17.34 -5.84
N CYS A 174 -12.59 16.78 -5.39
CA CYS A 174 -11.25 17.31 -5.66
C CYS A 174 -10.35 16.20 -6.19
N GLY A 175 -9.64 16.42 -7.30
CA GLY A 175 -8.73 15.42 -7.88
C GLY A 175 -8.22 15.79 -9.26
N THR A 176 -7.06 15.25 -9.63
CA THR A 176 -6.39 15.53 -10.91
C THR A 176 -6.81 14.60 -12.05
N ASP A 177 -7.46 13.47 -11.74
CA ASP A 177 -7.96 12.54 -12.74
C ASP A 177 -9.33 12.99 -13.30
N ALA A 178 -9.32 13.60 -14.49
CA ALA A 178 -10.53 14.11 -15.12
C ALA A 178 -11.57 13.02 -15.42
N GLY A 179 -11.14 11.77 -15.66
CA GLY A 179 -12.03 10.64 -15.90
C GLY A 179 -12.80 10.25 -14.64
N ALA A 180 -12.11 10.14 -13.52
CA ALA A 180 -12.71 9.87 -12.21
C ALA A 180 -13.64 10.99 -11.77
N VAL A 181 -13.20 12.25 -11.88
CA VAL A 181 -14.01 13.43 -11.51
C VAL A 181 -15.29 13.51 -12.33
N SER A 182 -15.21 13.33 -13.66
CA SER A 182 -16.40 13.34 -14.53
C SER A 182 -17.36 12.18 -14.23
N THR A 183 -16.83 10.98 -14.01
CA THR A 183 -17.66 9.80 -13.64
C THR A 183 -18.38 10.02 -12.31
N LEU A 184 -17.69 10.56 -11.31
CA LEU A 184 -18.27 10.89 -10.00
C LEU A 184 -19.35 11.98 -10.12
N ARG A 185 -19.09 13.04 -10.88
CA ARG A 185 -20.07 14.10 -11.14
C ARG A 185 -21.35 13.51 -11.75
N ASP A 186 -21.20 12.68 -12.78
CA ASP A 186 -22.35 12.08 -13.47
C ASP A 186 -23.12 11.11 -12.54
N TYR A 187 -22.40 10.38 -11.67
CA TYR A 187 -23.00 9.56 -10.62
C TYR A 187 -23.83 10.39 -9.62
N PHE A 188 -23.29 11.50 -9.10
CA PHE A 188 -24.00 12.35 -8.15
C PHE A 188 -25.16 13.11 -8.81
N ALA A 189 -25.04 13.49 -10.08
CA ALA A 189 -26.15 14.04 -10.85
C ALA A 189 -27.32 13.04 -10.97
N ASP A 190 -27.05 11.78 -11.29
CA ASP A 190 -28.07 10.72 -11.40
C ASP A 190 -28.63 10.31 -10.04
N LYS A 191 -27.77 9.98 -9.07
CA LYS A 191 -28.19 9.37 -7.80
C LYS A 191 -28.69 10.38 -6.78
N PHE A 192 -28.06 11.55 -6.70
CA PHE A 192 -28.37 12.56 -5.68
C PHE A 192 -29.14 13.75 -6.27
N GLY A 193 -29.48 13.72 -7.56
CA GLY A 193 -30.09 14.87 -8.24
C GLY A 193 -29.16 16.10 -8.20
N GLY A 194 -27.85 15.86 -8.21
CA GLY A 194 -26.84 16.90 -8.07
C GLY A 194 -26.81 17.84 -9.28
N GLU A 195 -26.94 19.14 -9.04
CA GLU A 195 -26.75 20.19 -10.04
C GLU A 195 -25.40 20.87 -9.81
N VAL A 196 -24.58 20.99 -10.86
CA VAL A 196 -23.26 21.64 -10.76
C VAL A 196 -23.45 23.11 -10.40
N GLU A 197 -22.79 23.54 -9.33
CA GLU A 197 -22.82 24.92 -8.87
C GLU A 197 -21.75 25.76 -9.58
N SER A 198 -21.96 27.07 -9.71
CA SER A 198 -20.94 28.01 -10.25
C SER A 198 -20.27 28.79 -9.12
N GLY A 199 -19.01 29.22 -9.30
CA GLY A 199 -18.31 30.03 -8.28
C GLY A 199 -17.60 29.22 -7.20
N HIS A 200 -17.48 27.90 -7.38
CA HIS A 200 -16.80 26.97 -6.49
C HIS A 200 -15.33 26.74 -6.88
N GLU A 201 -14.87 27.30 -8.00
CA GLU A 201 -13.58 26.97 -8.65
C GLU A 201 -12.36 27.29 -7.77
N ALA A 202 -12.54 28.14 -6.75
CA ALA A 202 -11.50 28.44 -5.76
C ALA A 202 -11.46 27.42 -4.59
N PHE A 203 -12.49 26.59 -4.44
CA PHE A 203 -12.69 25.72 -3.27
C PHE A 203 -12.61 24.23 -3.60
N CYS A 204 -13.05 23.81 -4.79
CA CYS A 204 -13.00 22.42 -5.25
C CYS A 204 -13.02 22.31 -6.79
N ASP A 205 -12.73 21.12 -7.33
CA ASP A 205 -12.72 20.88 -8.79
C ASP A 205 -14.14 20.68 -9.36
N CYS A 206 -15.08 20.21 -8.52
CA CYS A 206 -16.50 20.15 -8.84
C CYS A 206 -17.34 20.24 -7.56
N CYS A 207 -18.32 21.14 -7.52
CA CYS A 207 -19.33 21.21 -6.47
C CYS A 207 -20.72 20.91 -7.04
N LEU A 208 -21.46 20.02 -6.39
CA LEU A 208 -22.85 19.69 -6.75
C LEU A 208 -23.79 20.03 -5.60
N ARG A 209 -24.83 20.81 -5.90
CA ARG A 209 -25.98 21.02 -5.01
C ARG A 209 -26.95 19.85 -5.18
N CYS A 210 -27.15 19.08 -4.13
CA CYS A 210 -28.00 17.89 -4.12
C CYS A 210 -29.48 18.22 -3.92
N ALA A 211 -30.36 17.28 -4.26
CA ALA A 211 -31.76 17.39 -3.94
C ALA A 211 -32.01 17.42 -2.41
N ASN A 212 -33.02 18.18 -1.97
CA ASN A 212 -33.33 18.44 -0.55
C ASN A 212 -33.60 17.19 0.32
N ASN A 213 -33.80 16.01 -0.29
CA ASN A 213 -34.09 14.77 0.41
C ASN A 213 -32.90 13.80 0.47
N VAL A 214 -31.71 14.19 -0.03
CA VAL A 214 -30.51 13.35 -0.02
C VAL A 214 -29.92 13.26 1.39
N PHE A 215 -29.58 14.41 1.97
CA PHE A 215 -29.09 14.51 3.34
C PHE A 215 -30.26 14.63 4.30
N LYS A 216 -30.35 13.68 5.24
CA LYS A 216 -31.48 13.55 6.16
C LYS A 216 -30.96 13.50 7.59
N GLU A 217 -31.61 14.28 8.44
CA GLU A 217 -31.32 14.33 9.87
C GLU A 217 -32.62 14.29 10.66
N ARG A 218 -32.59 13.75 11.88
CA ARG A 218 -33.75 13.73 12.76
C ARG A 218 -33.39 13.69 14.24
N GLY A 219 -34.41 13.97 15.04
CA GLY A 219 -34.34 13.84 16.49
C GLY A 219 -33.44 14.90 17.12
N ARG A 220 -32.97 14.62 18.34
CA ARG A 220 -32.14 15.53 19.15
C ARG A 220 -30.72 15.02 19.36
N SER A 221 -30.38 13.85 18.81
CA SER A 221 -29.14 13.12 19.12
C SER A 221 -28.15 13.08 17.95
N GLY A 222 -28.29 13.98 16.96
CA GLY A 222 -27.42 14.00 15.77
C GLY A 222 -27.64 12.82 14.82
N GLU A 223 -28.80 12.16 14.89
CA GLU A 223 -29.12 11.02 14.01
C GLU A 223 -29.29 11.51 12.57
N ASN A 224 -28.49 10.95 11.65
CA ASN A 224 -28.41 11.35 10.26
C ASN A 224 -28.13 10.13 9.37
N ASN A 225 -28.24 10.29 8.04
CA ASN A 225 -27.97 9.21 7.07
C ASN A 225 -26.58 9.29 6.42
N VAL A 226 -25.65 10.12 6.93
CA VAL A 226 -24.33 10.32 6.29
C VAL A 226 -23.54 9.01 6.26
N GLY A 227 -23.53 8.22 7.34
CA GLY A 227 -22.84 6.91 7.34
C GLY A 227 -23.36 5.95 6.26
N HIS A 228 -24.66 5.93 6.01
CA HIS A 228 -25.25 5.13 4.93
C HIS A 228 -24.82 5.65 3.55
N LEU A 229 -24.86 6.97 3.34
CA LEU A 229 -24.36 7.59 2.10
C LEU A 229 -22.86 7.32 1.89
N THR A 230 -22.05 7.33 2.95
CA THR A 230 -20.61 6.99 2.92
C THR A 230 -20.40 5.60 2.33
N THR A 231 -21.09 4.58 2.85
CA THR A 231 -20.97 3.21 2.33
C THR A 231 -21.48 3.08 0.90
N GLN A 232 -22.60 3.75 0.57
CA GLN A 232 -23.15 3.77 -0.78
C GLN A 232 -22.15 4.37 -1.78
N VAL A 233 -21.49 5.47 -1.43
CA VAL A 233 -20.47 6.11 -2.27
C VAL A 233 -19.24 5.22 -2.39
N CYS A 234 -18.74 4.64 -1.29
CA CYS A 234 -17.59 3.75 -1.32
C CYS A 234 -17.81 2.55 -2.25
N ASP A 235 -18.98 1.90 -2.15
CA ASP A 235 -19.34 0.76 -3.01
C ASP A 235 -19.54 1.20 -4.47
N ALA A 236 -20.16 2.36 -4.71
CA ALA A 236 -20.32 2.90 -6.05
C ALA A 236 -18.98 3.21 -6.72
N VAL A 237 -18.03 3.84 -6.00
CA VAL A 237 -16.71 4.18 -6.53
C VAL A 237 -15.96 2.92 -6.98
N VAL A 238 -15.86 1.90 -6.14
CA VAL A 238 -15.11 0.69 -6.49
C VAL A 238 -15.74 -0.10 -7.64
N ALA A 239 -17.06 0.03 -7.82
CA ALA A 239 -17.78 -0.60 -8.93
C ALA A 239 -17.68 0.18 -10.25
N MET A 240 -17.80 1.52 -10.21
CA MET A 240 -17.83 2.36 -11.41
C MET A 240 -16.44 2.80 -11.88
N LEU A 241 -15.44 2.80 -10.99
CA LEU A 241 -14.06 3.13 -11.27
C LEU A 241 -13.15 1.91 -11.00
N PRO A 242 -12.96 1.01 -11.98
CA PRO A 242 -12.15 -0.19 -11.80
C PRO A 242 -10.73 0.11 -11.34
N GLY A 243 -10.30 -0.59 -10.28
CA GLY A 243 -8.97 -0.44 -9.70
C GLY A 243 -8.85 0.69 -8.67
N TRP A 244 -9.92 1.44 -8.40
CA TRP A 244 -9.96 2.41 -7.32
C TRP A 244 -10.34 1.75 -5.99
N SER A 245 -9.80 2.27 -4.89
CA SER A 245 -10.10 1.83 -3.53
C SER A 245 -10.06 2.99 -2.54
N LEU A 246 -10.78 2.86 -1.42
CA LEU A 246 -10.75 3.84 -0.34
C LEU A 246 -9.40 3.76 0.40
N VAL A 247 -8.70 4.88 0.52
CA VAL A 247 -7.46 5.00 1.29
C VAL A 247 -7.75 5.42 2.72
N THR A 248 -8.60 6.43 2.88
CA THR A 248 -8.86 7.09 4.16
C THR A 248 -10.22 7.76 4.09
N MET A 249 -10.86 7.87 5.24
CA MET A 249 -12.09 8.62 5.42
C MET A 249 -12.02 9.34 6.75
N ASN A 250 -12.69 10.47 6.81
CA ASN A 250 -12.75 11.27 8.02
C ASN A 250 -14.09 12.00 8.12
N GLY A 251 -14.66 12.02 9.33
CA GLY A 251 -15.93 12.67 9.63
C GLY A 251 -15.74 13.90 10.52
N GLY A 252 -16.60 14.90 10.35
CA GLY A 252 -16.55 16.11 11.16
C GLY A 252 -17.88 16.86 11.22
N ASN A 253 -17.90 17.99 11.93
CA ASN A 253 -19.03 18.92 11.92
C ASN A 253 -18.58 20.35 11.64
N TYR A 254 -19.47 21.14 11.06
CA TYR A 254 -19.29 22.56 10.75
C TYR A 254 -20.63 23.29 10.86
N GLY A 255 -20.66 24.58 10.52
CA GLY A 255 -21.83 25.44 10.72
C GLY A 255 -21.94 25.94 12.15
N ALA A 256 -22.78 26.95 12.38
CA ALA A 256 -22.95 27.57 13.70
C ALA A 256 -23.32 26.52 14.77
N ASP A 257 -22.47 26.33 15.76
CA ASP A 257 -22.63 25.30 16.82
C ASP A 257 -22.57 23.84 16.34
N GLY A 258 -21.95 23.58 15.17
CA GLY A 258 -21.79 22.23 14.62
C GLY A 258 -23.08 21.62 14.06
N THR A 259 -23.94 22.46 13.48
CA THR A 259 -25.25 22.06 12.93
C THR A 259 -25.19 21.15 11.72
N HIS A 260 -24.04 21.04 11.07
CA HIS A 260 -23.87 20.24 9.86
C HIS A 260 -22.77 19.20 10.03
N ARG A 261 -23.01 18.03 9.45
CA ARG A 261 -22.08 16.92 9.27
C ARG A 261 -21.33 16.99 7.93
N GLU A 262 -20.06 16.60 7.95
CA GLU A 262 -19.26 16.33 6.75
C GLU A 262 -18.62 14.95 6.81
N GLN A 263 -18.41 14.34 5.64
CA GLN A 263 -17.62 13.13 5.46
C GLN A 263 -16.68 13.30 4.28
N GLN A 264 -15.37 13.26 4.54
CA GLN A 264 -14.34 13.20 3.50
C GLN A 264 -13.98 11.75 3.23
N MET A 265 -13.86 11.38 1.96
CA MET A 265 -13.41 10.07 1.50
C MET A 265 -12.36 10.27 0.41
N VAL A 266 -11.17 9.73 0.59
CA VAL A 266 -10.11 9.79 -0.42
C VAL A 266 -9.93 8.41 -1.04
N PHE A 267 -10.09 8.35 -2.35
CA PHE A 267 -9.90 7.15 -3.16
C PHE A 267 -8.60 7.25 -3.94
N ARG A 268 -7.98 6.09 -4.17
CA ARG A 268 -6.74 5.94 -4.92
C ARG A 268 -6.89 4.83 -5.94
N TRP A 269 -6.28 5.01 -7.11
CA TRP A 269 -6.12 3.93 -8.05
C TRP A 269 -4.90 3.06 -7.70
N ASP A 270 -5.16 1.86 -7.16
CA ASP A 270 -4.15 0.91 -6.67
C ASP A 270 -4.50 -0.57 -6.87
N ASN A 271 -5.65 -0.89 -7.47
CA ASN A 271 -6.11 -2.26 -7.69
C ASN A 271 -6.11 -3.12 -6.43
N HIS A 272 -6.63 -2.56 -5.34
CA HIS A 272 -6.79 -3.25 -4.07
C HIS A 272 -7.37 -4.68 -4.24
N PRO A 273 -6.87 -5.70 -3.53
CA PRO A 273 -7.21 -7.11 -3.79
C PRO A 273 -8.68 -7.42 -3.55
N LEU A 274 -9.31 -6.67 -2.65
CA LEU A 274 -10.72 -6.80 -2.31
C LEU A 274 -11.65 -6.28 -3.41
N ARG A 275 -11.15 -5.49 -4.37
CA ARG A 275 -11.87 -5.00 -5.57
C ARG A 275 -13.25 -4.41 -5.26
N GLU A 276 -14.32 -5.11 -5.64
CA GLU A 276 -15.73 -4.71 -5.49
C GLU A 276 -16.36 -5.28 -4.20
N ALA A 277 -15.57 -5.89 -3.30
CA ALA A 277 -16.09 -6.39 -2.03
C ALA A 277 -16.79 -5.24 -1.27
N PRO A 278 -18.04 -5.43 -0.81
CA PRO A 278 -18.80 -4.35 -0.22
C PRO A 278 -18.16 -3.84 1.08
N HIS A 279 -18.38 -2.57 1.38
CA HIS A 279 -17.94 -1.94 2.60
C HIS A 279 -19.02 -2.04 3.68
N LEU A 280 -18.61 -2.34 4.91
CA LEU A 280 -19.47 -2.30 6.08
C LEU A 280 -18.90 -1.30 7.09
N LEU A 281 -19.64 -0.24 7.36
CA LEU A 281 -19.28 0.80 8.32
C LEU A 281 -19.97 0.53 9.66
N VAL A 282 -19.19 0.53 10.73
CA VAL A 282 -19.67 0.49 12.12
C VAL A 282 -19.35 1.84 12.78
N GLU A 283 -20.39 2.57 13.18
CA GLU A 283 -20.28 3.84 13.89
C GLU A 283 -20.61 3.64 15.37
N LEU A 284 -19.63 3.80 16.24
CA LEU A 284 -19.81 3.83 17.70
C LEU A 284 -20.00 5.28 18.15
N ARG A 285 -21.15 5.60 18.73
CA ARG A 285 -21.44 6.93 19.25
C ARG A 285 -21.50 6.89 20.78
N GLU A 286 -20.70 7.74 21.43
CA GLU A 286 -20.79 7.96 22.88
C GLU A 286 -22.17 8.53 23.31
N ALA A 287 -22.97 9.00 22.36
CA ALA A 287 -24.38 9.34 22.56
C ALA A 287 -25.27 8.13 22.96
N GLY A 288 -24.76 6.90 22.90
CA GLY A 288 -25.45 5.69 23.38
C GLY A 288 -26.05 4.82 22.27
N TYR A 289 -25.57 4.96 21.03
CA TYR A 289 -25.96 4.09 19.92
C TYR A 289 -24.77 3.59 19.11
N ILE A 290 -24.97 2.44 18.48
CA ILE A 290 -24.12 1.87 17.44
C ILE A 290 -24.96 1.83 16.15
N GLU A 291 -24.41 2.32 15.06
CA GLU A 291 -25.03 2.31 13.74
C GLU A 291 -24.18 1.48 12.79
N ILE A 292 -24.83 0.62 12.01
CA ILE A 292 -24.19 -0.25 11.03
C ILE A 292 -24.78 0.11 9.68
N CYS A 293 -23.90 0.43 8.73
CA CYS A 293 -24.24 0.85 7.38
C CYS A 293 -23.53 -0.07 6.38
N GLY A 294 -24.22 -0.45 5.30
CA GLY A 294 -23.71 -1.34 4.25
C GLY A 294 -24.55 -2.61 4.05
N GLU A 295 -24.25 -3.35 2.98
CA GLU A 295 -24.99 -4.56 2.62
C GLU A 295 -24.80 -5.69 3.66
N ASP A 296 -25.87 -6.44 3.96
CA ASP A 296 -25.81 -7.62 4.82
C ASP A 296 -25.19 -8.83 4.10
N VAL A 297 -23.87 -8.86 4.03
CA VAL A 297 -23.13 -9.93 3.34
C VAL A 297 -23.17 -11.22 4.14
N GLY A 298 -23.90 -12.22 3.64
CA GLY A 298 -23.94 -13.55 4.24
C GLY A 298 -24.56 -13.58 5.66
N GLY A 299 -25.50 -12.66 5.93
CA GLY A 299 -26.19 -12.57 7.22
C GLY A 299 -25.28 -12.06 8.36
N PHE A 300 -24.26 -11.29 8.02
CA PHE A 300 -23.28 -10.78 8.98
C PHE A 300 -23.88 -9.79 9.98
N HIS A 301 -24.90 -9.02 9.60
CA HIS A 301 -25.60 -8.11 10.52
C HIS A 301 -26.14 -8.87 11.73
N GLY A 302 -26.71 -10.06 11.53
CA GLY A 302 -27.21 -10.91 12.60
C GLY A 302 -26.10 -11.37 13.54
N LYS A 303 -24.98 -11.85 12.97
CA LYS A 303 -23.81 -12.31 13.75
C LYS A 303 -23.22 -11.20 14.61
N LEU A 304 -23.04 -10.00 14.03
CA LEU A 304 -22.54 -8.83 14.73
C LEU A 304 -23.52 -8.38 15.83
N ALA A 305 -24.82 -8.34 15.54
CA ALA A 305 -25.83 -7.96 16.53
C ALA A 305 -25.88 -8.92 17.73
N ASP A 306 -25.80 -10.23 17.47
CA ASP A 306 -25.82 -11.25 18.52
C ASP A 306 -24.56 -11.18 19.37
N TRP A 307 -23.40 -10.96 18.76
CA TRP A 307 -22.13 -10.75 19.48
C TRP A 307 -22.18 -9.46 20.32
N LEU A 308 -22.58 -8.32 19.75
CA LEU A 308 -22.71 -7.04 20.47
C LEU A 308 -23.70 -7.13 21.63
N LYS A 309 -24.76 -7.93 21.48
CA LYS A 309 -25.71 -8.20 22.57
C LYS A 309 -25.10 -9.05 23.67
N SER A 310 -24.36 -10.10 23.32
CA SER A 310 -23.68 -11.00 24.26
C SER A 310 -22.60 -10.27 25.04
N GLU A 311 -21.67 -9.64 24.33
CA GLU A 311 -20.44 -9.10 24.92
C GLU A 311 -20.66 -7.72 25.52
N TRP A 312 -21.47 -6.87 24.88
CA TRP A 312 -21.63 -5.46 25.29
C TRP A 312 -23.05 -5.13 25.80
N GLY A 313 -23.94 -6.12 25.86
CA GLY A 313 -25.32 -5.91 26.34
C GLY A 313 -26.17 -5.03 25.42
N CYS A 314 -25.78 -4.88 24.15
CA CYS A 314 -26.48 -4.04 23.18
C CYS A 314 -27.91 -4.53 22.92
N LYS A 315 -28.82 -3.60 22.64
CA LYS A 315 -30.25 -3.90 22.40
C LYS A 315 -30.74 -3.22 21.13
N LYS A 316 -31.65 -3.88 20.41
CA LYS A 316 -32.36 -3.21 19.31
C LYS A 316 -33.27 -2.12 19.89
N PRO A 317 -33.21 -0.87 19.39
CA PRO A 317 -34.10 0.17 19.82
C PRO A 317 -35.55 -0.14 19.40
N MET A 318 -36.51 0.54 20.02
CA MET A 318 -37.91 0.41 19.65
C MET A 318 -38.11 0.89 18.20
N VAL A 319 -38.64 0.02 17.34
CA VAL A 319 -39.01 0.38 15.97
C VAL A 319 -40.26 1.25 16.03
N ILE A 320 -40.18 2.47 15.50
CA ILE A 320 -41.35 3.35 15.35
C ILE A 320 -41.97 3.07 13.98
N PRO A 321 -43.23 2.60 13.89
CA PRO A 321 -43.87 2.31 12.62
C PRO A 321 -43.87 3.53 11.68
N GLY A 322 -43.44 3.33 10.43
CA GLY A 322 -43.37 4.39 9.42
C GLY A 322 -42.14 5.30 9.50
N GLN A 323 -41.26 5.11 10.49
CA GLN A 323 -39.98 5.81 10.54
C GLN A 323 -38.99 5.17 9.56
N GLU A 324 -38.51 5.95 8.60
CA GLU A 324 -37.46 5.53 7.67
C GLU A 324 -36.16 5.18 8.44
N PRO A 325 -35.42 4.12 8.11
CA PRO A 325 -34.10 3.89 8.70
C PRO A 325 -33.04 4.84 8.10
N PHE A 326 -32.11 5.34 8.92
CA PHE A 326 -30.95 6.13 8.44
C PHE A 326 -29.64 5.32 8.44
N CYS A 327 -29.70 4.08 8.91
CA CYS A 327 -28.67 3.05 8.88
C CYS A 327 -29.34 1.68 8.75
N ASP A 328 -28.60 0.65 8.34
CA ASP A 328 -29.14 -0.69 8.11
C ASP A 328 -29.44 -1.45 9.40
N LEU A 329 -28.64 -1.23 10.44
CA LEU A 329 -28.89 -1.75 11.78
C LEU A 329 -28.48 -0.73 12.84
N LYS A 330 -29.41 -0.45 13.76
CA LYS A 330 -29.18 0.41 14.92
C LYS A 330 -29.28 -0.39 16.20
N LEU A 331 -28.36 -0.16 17.12
CA LEU A 331 -28.35 -0.78 18.45
C LEU A 331 -28.13 0.31 19.51
N SER A 332 -28.85 0.24 20.63
CA SER A 332 -28.50 1.01 21.82
C SER A 332 -27.40 0.28 22.59
N TRP A 333 -26.42 1.02 23.10
CA TRP A 333 -25.34 0.50 23.93
C TRP A 333 -25.07 1.44 25.11
N SER A 334 -24.42 0.92 26.14
CA SER A 334 -23.78 1.76 27.15
C SER A 334 -22.34 1.99 26.66
N PRO A 335 -21.97 3.23 26.28
CA PRO A 335 -20.62 3.49 25.81
C PRO A 335 -19.58 3.02 26.81
N LYS A 336 -18.56 2.34 26.29
CA LYS A 336 -17.32 2.06 27.00
C LYS A 336 -16.18 2.81 26.32
N ASP A 337 -14.97 2.61 26.80
CA ASP A 337 -13.77 3.14 26.19
C ASP A 337 -13.71 2.83 24.67
N MET A 338 -13.49 3.86 23.85
CA MET A 338 -13.57 3.75 22.38
C MET A 338 -12.44 2.90 21.82
N MET A 339 -11.22 3.03 22.33
CA MET A 339 -10.09 2.20 21.90
C MET A 339 -10.36 0.72 22.21
N CYS A 340 -10.89 0.41 23.40
CA CYS A 340 -11.31 -0.95 23.74
C CYS A 340 -12.39 -1.49 22.79
N ALA A 341 -13.42 -0.70 22.50
CA ALA A 341 -14.50 -1.09 21.60
C ALA A 341 -13.99 -1.34 20.17
N SER A 342 -13.09 -0.48 19.67
CA SER A 342 -12.45 -0.61 18.35
C SER A 342 -11.59 -1.86 18.25
N ALA A 343 -10.78 -2.17 19.28
CA ALA A 343 -9.95 -3.35 19.35
C ALA A 343 -10.78 -4.64 19.34
N ASP A 344 -11.84 -4.71 20.16
CA ASP A 344 -12.74 -5.85 20.23
C ASP A 344 -13.48 -6.10 18.91
N LEU A 345 -13.98 -5.03 18.26
CA LEU A 345 -14.59 -5.15 16.92
C LEU A 345 -13.59 -5.67 15.90
N THR A 346 -12.39 -5.11 15.88
CA THR A 346 -11.32 -5.54 14.97
C THR A 346 -11.07 -7.03 15.12
N ALA A 347 -10.92 -7.53 16.36
CA ALA A 347 -10.77 -8.96 16.64
C ALA A 347 -11.96 -9.79 16.13
N PHE A 348 -13.19 -9.35 16.39
CA PHE A 348 -14.41 -10.04 15.96
C PHE A 348 -14.50 -10.16 14.42
N PHE A 349 -14.26 -9.07 13.71
CA PHE A 349 -14.31 -9.01 12.25
C PHE A 349 -13.23 -9.90 11.62
N HIS A 350 -11.97 -9.83 12.09
CA HIS A 350 -10.91 -10.73 11.61
C HIS A 350 -11.25 -12.21 11.84
N GLY A 351 -11.80 -12.56 13.00
CA GLY A 351 -12.26 -13.92 13.29
C GLY A 351 -13.27 -14.47 12.27
N HIS A 352 -13.97 -13.59 11.55
CA HIS A 352 -14.94 -13.94 10.51
C HIS A 352 -14.43 -13.72 9.08
N GLY A 353 -13.13 -13.44 8.88
CA GLY A 353 -12.52 -13.22 7.57
C GLY A 353 -12.79 -11.83 6.99
N TRP A 354 -13.07 -10.85 7.84
CA TRP A 354 -13.18 -9.43 7.47
C TRP A 354 -11.95 -8.68 7.94
N GLN A 355 -11.56 -7.64 7.22
CA GLN A 355 -10.41 -6.80 7.57
C GLN A 355 -10.86 -5.36 7.78
N MET A 356 -10.29 -4.73 8.81
CA MET A 356 -10.41 -3.28 9.03
C MET A 356 -9.61 -2.56 7.94
N GLN A 357 -10.29 -1.71 7.18
CA GLN A 357 -9.66 -0.90 6.13
C GLN A 357 -9.35 0.50 6.65
N VAL A 358 -10.33 1.15 7.28
CA VAL A 358 -10.18 2.47 7.88
C VAL A 358 -10.83 2.47 9.26
N CYS A 359 -10.21 3.16 10.19
CA CYS A 359 -10.80 3.56 11.46
C CYS A 359 -10.69 5.09 11.49
N SER A 360 -11.74 5.79 11.87
CA SER A 360 -11.80 7.26 12.02
C SER A 360 -12.37 7.60 13.38
N GLN A 361 -11.78 8.57 14.07
CA GLN A 361 -12.28 9.04 15.37
C GLN A 361 -12.49 10.55 15.28
N GLY A 362 -13.64 11.03 15.73
CA GLY A 362 -13.98 12.44 15.69
C GLY A 362 -14.88 12.86 16.83
N THR A 363 -15.05 14.18 16.97
CA THR A 363 -15.95 14.79 17.95
C THR A 363 -17.21 15.25 17.24
N VAL A 364 -18.37 14.99 17.85
CA VAL A 364 -19.68 15.26 17.28
C VAL A 364 -20.54 16.07 18.24
N HIS A 365 -21.26 17.05 17.70
CA HIS A 365 -22.19 17.85 18.50
C HIS A 365 -23.50 17.08 18.69
N ALA A 366 -23.81 16.71 19.93
CA ALA A 366 -25.15 16.25 20.31
C ALA A 366 -25.86 17.35 21.11
N LYS A 367 -27.19 17.47 20.99
CA LYS A 367 -27.93 18.52 21.68
C LYS A 367 -27.75 18.42 23.20
N GLY A 368 -27.06 19.40 23.79
CA GLY A 368 -26.73 19.45 25.23
C GLY A 368 -25.39 18.80 25.62
N LYS A 369 -24.65 18.22 24.66
CA LYS A 369 -23.29 17.71 24.82
C LYS A 369 -22.46 18.09 23.57
N PRO A 370 -21.71 19.20 23.60
CA PRO A 370 -20.96 19.68 22.43
C PRO A 370 -19.83 18.72 22.03
N ASP A 371 -19.28 17.97 22.99
CA ASP A 371 -18.14 17.08 22.79
C ASP A 371 -18.56 15.61 22.99
N VAL A 372 -19.15 14.98 21.98
CA VAL A 372 -19.45 13.53 22.00
C VAL A 372 -18.46 12.81 21.10
N ARG A 373 -17.80 11.76 21.60
CA ARG A 373 -16.93 10.94 20.76
C ARG A 373 -17.73 10.10 19.77
N GLU A 374 -17.24 10.02 18.54
CA GLU A 374 -17.70 9.11 17.50
C GLU A 374 -16.49 8.35 16.94
N GLN A 375 -16.64 7.03 16.81
CA GLN A 375 -15.66 6.17 16.16
C GLN A 375 -16.34 5.49 14.96
N GLN A 376 -15.79 5.68 13.78
CA GLN A 376 -16.22 5.07 12.54
C GLN A 376 -15.21 4.02 12.10
N ILE A 377 -15.62 2.76 11.93
CA ILE A 377 -14.71 1.68 11.50
C ILE A 377 -15.30 0.99 10.28
N LEU A 378 -14.53 0.96 9.20
CA LEU A 378 -14.96 0.45 7.91
C LEU A 378 -14.23 -0.87 7.61
N PHE A 379 -15.02 -1.92 7.40
CA PHE A 379 -14.56 -3.29 7.21
C PHE A 379 -14.93 -3.81 5.82
N ARG A 380 -14.13 -4.75 5.31
CA ARG A 380 -14.41 -5.46 4.05
C ARG A 380 -14.20 -6.97 4.18
N PRO A 381 -15.02 -7.80 3.53
CA PRO A 381 -14.87 -9.26 3.58
C PRO A 381 -13.75 -9.74 2.65
N GLY A 382 -13.10 -10.84 3.03
CA GLY A 382 -12.27 -11.64 2.12
C GLY A 382 -10.76 -11.37 2.13
N SER A 383 -10.26 -10.53 3.05
CA SER A 383 -8.80 -10.30 3.18
C SER A 383 -8.11 -11.29 4.13
N SER A 384 -8.79 -11.67 5.22
CA SER A 384 -8.22 -12.56 6.24
C SER A 384 -8.83 -13.96 6.11
N ALA A 385 -8.04 -14.99 6.42
CA ALA A 385 -8.58 -16.35 6.54
C ALA A 385 -9.53 -16.41 7.74
N ALA A 386 -10.75 -16.93 7.55
CA ALA A 386 -11.71 -17.10 8.64
C ALA A 386 -11.08 -17.88 9.81
N GLY A 387 -11.26 -17.37 11.04
CA GLY A 387 -10.66 -17.92 12.25
C GLY A 387 -9.23 -17.42 12.56
N VAL A 388 -8.65 -16.54 11.75
CA VAL A 388 -7.33 -15.93 12.01
C VAL A 388 -7.50 -14.47 12.38
N VAL A 389 -6.94 -14.07 13.53
CA VAL A 389 -6.87 -12.67 13.97
C VAL A 389 -5.51 -12.10 13.64
N GLU A 390 -5.46 -11.14 12.71
CA GLU A 390 -4.23 -10.42 12.37
C GLU A 390 -3.78 -9.55 13.56
N PRO A 391 -2.47 -9.54 13.91
CA PRO A 391 -2.01 -8.71 15.02
C PRO A 391 -2.15 -7.22 14.76
N HIS A 392 -2.75 -6.50 15.71
CA HIS A 392 -2.85 -5.03 15.71
C HIS A 392 -2.43 -4.43 17.05
N VAL A 393 -1.80 -3.26 17.00
CA VAL A 393 -1.53 -2.41 18.17
C VAL A 393 -2.27 -1.09 17.99
N PHE A 394 -3.20 -0.82 18.92
CA PHE A 394 -3.86 0.46 19.08
C PHE A 394 -3.09 1.30 20.08
N LEU A 395 -2.78 2.53 19.71
CA LEU A 395 -2.19 3.54 20.57
C LEU A 395 -3.12 4.75 20.64
N GLU A 396 -3.19 5.38 21.80
CA GLU A 396 -3.90 6.64 21.99
C GLU A 396 -2.95 7.64 22.66
N LEU A 397 -2.70 8.76 21.97
CA LEU A 397 -1.91 9.88 22.46
C LEU A 397 -2.86 10.94 23.00
N TYR A 398 -2.95 11.08 24.31
CA TYR A 398 -3.75 12.10 24.96
C TYR A 398 -2.85 13.26 25.39
N THR A 399 -3.04 14.44 24.78
CA THR A 399 -2.15 15.59 25.01
C THR A 399 -2.29 16.19 26.40
N GLY A 400 -3.39 15.95 27.10
CA GLY A 400 -3.66 16.52 28.42
C GLY A 400 -4.43 17.84 28.36
N GLU A 401 -4.57 18.46 29.54
CA GLU A 401 -5.41 19.64 29.78
C GLU A 401 -4.59 20.82 30.32
N GLY A 402 -4.86 22.05 29.88
CA GLY A 402 -4.13 23.24 30.35
C GLY A 402 -4.00 24.32 29.28
N SER A 403 -3.08 25.28 29.49
CA SER A 403 -2.89 26.41 28.57
C SER A 403 -1.51 26.50 27.90
N GLU A 404 -0.50 25.75 28.33
CA GLU A 404 0.84 25.71 27.70
C GLU A 404 1.60 24.41 28.04
N VAL A 405 1.77 24.13 29.34
CA VAL A 405 2.17 22.81 29.86
C VAL A 405 0.90 22.06 30.21
N LEU A 406 0.62 21.00 29.45
CA LEU A 406 -0.59 20.22 29.63
C LEU A 406 -0.39 19.23 30.79
N GLY A 407 -1.32 19.20 31.74
CA GLY A 407 -1.35 18.20 32.80
C GLY A 407 -2.10 16.94 32.35
N ASN A 408 -1.93 15.84 33.09
CA ASN A 408 -2.64 14.57 32.85
C ASN A 408 -2.45 13.97 31.45
N GLN A 409 -1.30 14.20 30.82
CA GLN A 409 -1.02 13.63 29.51
C GLN A 409 -0.75 12.13 29.64
N ARG A 410 -1.21 11.36 28.66
CA ARG A 410 -1.15 9.91 28.70
C ARG A 410 -0.91 9.31 27.33
N ILE A 411 -0.22 8.17 27.32
CA ILE A 411 -0.18 7.25 26.19
C ILE A 411 -0.83 5.96 26.63
N ARG A 412 -1.79 5.47 25.86
CA ARG A 412 -2.48 4.21 26.14
C ARG A 412 -2.26 3.24 25.01
N LEU A 413 -2.19 1.95 25.35
CA LEU A 413 -1.90 0.87 24.42
C LEU A 413 -2.88 -0.28 24.61
N ARG A 414 -3.34 -0.85 23.49
CA ARG A 414 -4.14 -2.07 23.44
C ARG A 414 -3.77 -2.95 22.25
N GLU A 415 -3.50 -4.22 22.51
CA GLU A 415 -3.21 -5.23 21.50
C GLU A 415 -4.45 -6.01 21.04
N VAL A 416 -4.41 -6.48 19.80
CA VAL A 416 -5.33 -7.46 19.20
C VAL A 416 -4.49 -8.56 18.56
N GLY A 417 -4.76 -9.82 18.85
CA GLY A 417 -3.95 -10.94 18.34
C GLY A 417 -2.57 -11.05 19.03
N ASP A 418 -1.60 -11.71 18.38
CA ASP A 418 -0.26 -11.93 18.95
C ASP A 418 0.68 -10.76 18.63
N CYS A 419 0.86 -9.88 19.61
CA CYS A 419 1.76 -8.72 19.53
C CYS A 419 3.03 -8.88 20.40
N GLY A 420 3.29 -10.07 20.96
CA GLY A 420 4.31 -10.25 21.99
C GLY A 420 5.73 -9.85 21.57
N ALA A 421 6.02 -9.94 20.28
CA ALA A 421 7.33 -9.56 19.72
C ALA A 421 7.66 -8.07 19.80
N VAL A 422 6.67 -7.18 20.02
CA VAL A 422 6.89 -5.72 19.97
C VAL A 422 6.56 -4.96 21.25
N LEU A 423 5.65 -5.48 22.09
CA LEU A 423 5.17 -4.75 23.26
C LEU A 423 6.31 -4.30 24.19
N GLY A 424 7.28 -5.18 24.45
CA GLY A 424 8.41 -4.86 25.32
C GLY A 424 9.37 -3.80 24.76
N GLU A 425 9.53 -3.70 23.44
CA GLU A 425 10.35 -2.65 22.82
C GLU A 425 9.61 -1.32 22.79
N LEU A 426 8.29 -1.35 22.61
CA LEU A 426 7.44 -0.17 22.64
C LEU A 426 7.31 0.43 24.04
N GLU A 427 7.18 -0.42 25.07
CA GLU A 427 7.23 0.00 26.47
C GLU A 427 8.55 0.71 26.79
N LYS A 428 9.70 0.11 26.42
CA LYS A 428 11.01 0.77 26.58
C LYS A 428 11.07 2.11 25.87
N PHE A 429 10.50 2.20 24.66
CA PHE A 429 10.47 3.46 23.93
C PHE A 429 9.72 4.56 24.69
N PHE A 430 8.53 4.26 25.23
CA PHE A 430 7.76 5.22 26.01
C PHE A 430 8.47 5.64 27.30
N LEU A 431 9.05 4.70 28.03
CA LEU A 431 9.76 4.98 29.29
C LEU A 431 11.05 5.78 29.05
N GLU A 432 11.85 5.38 28.07
CA GLU A 432 13.21 5.93 27.89
C GLU A 432 13.26 7.20 27.04
N TYR A 433 12.37 7.36 26.06
CA TYR A 433 12.43 8.46 25.09
C TYR A 433 11.34 9.50 25.30
N LEU A 434 10.15 9.08 25.74
CA LEU A 434 9.03 9.98 26.02
C LEU A 434 8.97 10.36 27.51
N GLY A 435 9.91 9.86 28.32
CA GLY A 435 9.95 10.12 29.75
C GLY A 435 8.72 9.59 30.49
N GLY A 436 8.09 8.55 29.95
CA GLY A 436 6.86 8.03 30.50
C GLY A 436 7.07 7.24 31.79
N GLU A 437 6.02 7.18 32.61
CA GLU A 437 5.95 6.27 33.76
C GLU A 437 4.74 5.34 33.60
N LEU A 438 4.92 4.06 33.91
CA LEU A 438 3.83 3.08 33.83
C LEU A 438 2.75 3.39 34.88
N ASP A 439 1.55 3.76 34.43
CA ASP A 439 0.35 4.04 35.25
C ASP A 439 -0.49 2.77 35.50
N GLY A 440 -0.03 1.62 34.98
CA GLY A 440 -0.63 0.30 35.16
C GLY A 440 -1.45 -0.18 33.97
N GLN A 441 -2.16 -1.29 34.18
CA GLN A 441 -3.08 -1.87 33.20
C GLN A 441 -4.47 -1.95 33.81
N ASP A 442 -5.49 -1.51 33.08
CA ASP A 442 -6.88 -1.57 33.54
C ASP A 442 -7.53 -2.95 33.30
N ASP A 443 -8.75 -3.13 33.82
CA ASP A 443 -9.51 -4.38 33.69
C ASP A 443 -9.91 -4.72 32.24
N HIS A 444 -9.75 -3.77 31.32
CA HIS A 444 -9.94 -3.95 29.88
C HIS A 444 -8.64 -4.31 29.16
N GLY A 445 -7.55 -4.47 29.91
CA GLY A 445 -6.22 -4.79 29.41
C GLY A 445 -5.58 -3.64 28.62
N ILE A 446 -5.94 -2.40 28.94
CA ILE A 446 -5.29 -1.20 28.39
C ILE A 446 -4.13 -0.83 29.30
N THR A 447 -2.93 -0.83 28.74
CA THR A 447 -1.72 -0.38 29.43
C THR A 447 -1.59 1.13 29.27
N SER A 448 -1.40 1.85 30.37
CA SER A 448 -1.32 3.32 30.36
C SER A 448 0.03 3.81 30.86
N PHE A 449 0.54 4.86 30.23
CA PHE A 449 1.77 5.55 30.60
C PHE A 449 1.44 7.04 30.82
N SER A 450 1.82 7.60 31.96
CA SER A 450 1.82 9.05 32.14
C SER A 450 3.01 9.65 31.41
N VAL A 451 2.82 10.79 30.73
CA VAL A 451 3.88 11.50 30.01
C VAL A 451 3.76 13.02 30.19
N ASP A 452 4.79 13.76 29.81
CA ASP A 452 4.84 15.23 29.91
C ASP A 452 5.54 15.86 28.68
N VAL A 453 5.33 15.27 27.50
CA VAL A 453 5.99 15.66 26.24
C VAL A 453 5.13 16.52 25.32
N PHE A 454 3.82 16.51 25.49
CA PHE A 454 2.88 17.28 24.69
C PHE A 454 2.80 18.73 25.18
N LEU A 455 2.91 19.66 24.24
CA LEU A 455 2.99 21.09 24.48
C LEU A 455 2.05 21.82 23.55
N SER A 456 1.56 22.97 24.00
CA SER A 456 0.69 23.86 23.23
C SER A 456 1.19 25.30 23.27
N ARG A 457 0.94 26.05 22.19
CA ARG A 457 1.19 27.49 22.07
C ARG A 457 -0.08 28.13 21.51
N GLY A 458 -0.61 29.15 22.18
CA GLY A 458 -1.82 29.82 21.69
C GLY A 458 -3.06 28.92 21.66
N LEU A 459 -3.93 29.11 20.66
CA LEU A 459 -5.24 28.45 20.60
C LEU A 459 -5.18 27.05 19.98
N THR A 460 -4.41 26.90 18.90
CA THR A 460 -4.42 25.71 18.04
C THR A 460 -3.03 25.10 17.84
N ASP A 461 -1.95 25.81 18.17
CA ASP A 461 -0.58 25.33 17.93
C ASP A 461 -0.13 24.35 19.02
N ASN A 462 0.43 23.21 18.62
CA ASN A 462 0.84 22.12 19.49
C ASN A 462 1.88 21.21 18.80
N ASN A 463 2.60 20.40 19.57
CA ASN A 463 3.66 19.52 19.06
C ASN A 463 3.21 18.07 18.82
N LEU A 464 1.90 17.78 18.80
CA LEU A 464 1.37 16.43 18.67
C LEU A 464 1.78 15.76 17.34
N GLY A 465 1.80 16.52 16.24
CA GLY A 465 2.25 16.03 14.93
C GLY A 465 3.71 15.55 14.95
N CYS A 466 4.60 16.25 15.65
CA CYS A 466 6.00 15.86 15.81
C CYS A 466 6.13 14.52 16.55
N TRP A 467 5.46 14.38 17.70
CA TRP A 467 5.50 13.13 18.47
C TRP A 467 4.83 11.95 17.76
N THR A 468 3.76 12.22 17.02
CA THR A 468 3.10 11.21 16.18
C THR A 468 4.07 10.64 15.14
N MET A 469 4.85 11.48 14.46
CA MET A 469 5.87 11.02 13.52
C MET A 469 6.96 10.21 14.21
N ARG A 470 7.40 10.60 15.42
CA ARG A 470 8.40 9.83 16.18
C ARG A 470 7.90 8.44 16.58
N VAL A 471 6.63 8.31 16.98
CA VAL A 471 5.99 7.00 17.23
C VAL A 471 5.88 6.19 15.95
N CYS A 472 5.45 6.80 14.84
CA CYS A 472 5.32 6.12 13.55
C CYS A 472 6.68 5.61 13.04
N ASP A 473 7.71 6.44 13.09
CA ASP A 473 9.08 6.08 12.71
C ASP A 473 9.57 4.91 13.56
N PHE A 474 9.36 4.92 14.88
CA PHE A 474 9.76 3.79 15.72
C PHE A 474 9.00 2.51 15.37
N MET A 475 7.67 2.58 15.25
CA MET A 475 6.85 1.41 14.92
C MET A 475 7.19 0.82 13.54
N VAL A 476 7.44 1.66 12.55
CA VAL A 476 7.64 1.20 11.16
C VAL A 476 9.11 0.98 10.85
N ASP A 477 10.00 1.94 11.09
CA ASP A 477 11.44 1.79 10.79
C ASP A 477 12.09 0.74 11.71
N ARG A 478 11.77 0.78 13.01
CA ARG A 478 12.47 -0.05 14.00
C ARG A 478 11.78 -1.39 14.24
N LEU A 479 10.45 -1.39 14.30
CA LEU A 479 9.66 -2.58 14.63
C LEU A 479 9.07 -3.29 13.39
N GLY A 480 8.98 -2.61 12.23
CA GLY A 480 8.52 -3.21 10.98
C GLY A 480 7.00 -3.37 10.91
N TRP A 481 6.25 -2.61 11.68
CA TRP A 481 4.79 -2.65 11.68
C TRP A 481 4.23 -1.66 10.67
N SER A 482 3.13 -2.04 10.00
CA SER A 482 2.47 -1.19 9.02
C SER A 482 1.49 -0.26 9.69
N PHE A 483 1.65 1.03 9.41
CA PHE A 483 0.72 2.05 9.82
C PHE A 483 -0.58 1.95 9.02
N VAL A 484 -1.70 1.74 9.73
CA VAL A 484 -3.04 1.59 9.12
C VAL A 484 -3.83 2.89 9.24
N VAL A 485 -3.85 3.49 10.44
CA VAL A 485 -4.78 4.57 10.76
C VAL A 485 -4.13 5.60 11.68
N CYS A 486 -4.53 6.85 11.50
CA CYS A 486 -4.32 7.93 12.46
C CYS A 486 -5.48 8.92 12.45
N ASN A 487 -6.09 9.18 13.61
CA ASN A 487 -7.19 10.14 13.73
C ASN A 487 -7.05 11.01 14.95
N VAL A 488 -7.62 12.20 14.90
CA VAL A 488 -7.55 13.20 15.97
C VAL A 488 -8.95 13.59 16.40
N CYS A 489 -9.24 13.35 17.67
CA CYS A 489 -10.35 13.93 18.38
C CYS A 489 -9.93 15.27 18.98
N ASN A 490 -10.58 16.34 18.51
CA ASN A 490 -10.45 17.68 19.07
C ASN A 490 -11.58 17.90 20.07
N LEU A 491 -11.24 18.15 21.33
CA LEU A 491 -12.17 18.36 22.43
C LEU A 491 -11.97 19.75 23.05
N GLY A 492 -13.07 20.32 23.56
CA GLY A 492 -13.06 21.62 24.20
C GLY A 492 -12.84 22.79 23.24
N PRO A 493 -12.84 24.04 23.75
CA PRO A 493 -12.82 25.24 22.90
C PRO A 493 -11.56 25.32 22.04
N GLY A 494 -11.73 25.38 20.71
CA GLY A 494 -10.61 25.48 19.77
C GLY A 494 -9.77 24.20 19.64
N GLY A 495 -10.27 23.04 20.10
CA GLY A 495 -9.52 21.78 20.06
C GLY A 495 -8.29 21.77 20.99
N ARG A 496 -8.38 22.42 22.15
CA ARG A 496 -7.28 22.52 23.14
C ARG A 496 -6.96 21.20 23.83
N ILE A 497 -7.91 20.27 23.86
CA ILE A 497 -7.70 18.92 24.39
C ILE A 497 -7.69 18.00 23.18
N ARG A 498 -6.57 17.32 22.93
CA ARG A 498 -6.42 16.45 21.76
C ARG A 498 -6.17 15.02 22.18
N GLU A 499 -6.83 14.12 21.47
CA GLU A 499 -6.70 12.68 21.60
C GLU A 499 -6.44 12.13 20.21
N GLN A 500 -5.32 11.43 20.01
CA GLN A 500 -4.96 10.89 18.71
C GLN A 500 -4.79 9.39 18.77
N GLN A 501 -5.63 8.67 18.04
CA GLN A 501 -5.55 7.22 17.94
C GLN A 501 -4.69 6.84 16.75
N LEU A 502 -3.70 5.97 16.97
CA LEU A 502 -2.85 5.37 15.95
C LEU A 502 -3.08 3.86 15.94
N VAL A 503 -3.22 3.26 14.76
CA VAL A 503 -3.36 1.80 14.64
C VAL A 503 -2.30 1.24 13.72
N PHE A 504 -1.59 0.23 14.23
CA PHE A 504 -0.55 -0.49 13.52
C PHE A 504 -0.96 -1.95 13.34
N ARG A 505 -0.62 -2.54 12.19
CA ARG A 505 -0.87 -3.94 11.86
C ARG A 505 0.43 -4.64 11.48
N HIS A 506 0.55 -5.91 11.83
CA HIS A 506 1.68 -6.73 11.43
C HIS A 506 1.41 -7.46 10.11
N ASP A 507 2.10 -7.03 9.04
CA ASP A 507 1.91 -7.55 7.68
C ASP A 507 2.95 -8.64 7.30
N GLY A 508 3.72 -9.14 8.28
CA GLY A 508 4.72 -10.19 8.10
C GLY A 508 6.18 -9.69 8.15
N GLU A 509 7.12 -10.55 7.74
CA GLU A 509 8.56 -10.27 7.84
C GLU A 509 9.01 -9.08 6.97
N ARG A 510 9.86 -8.23 7.56
CA ARG A 510 10.44 -6.99 7.01
C ARG A 510 11.16 -7.22 5.67
N ARG A 511 11.18 -6.22 4.78
CA ARG A 511 11.94 -6.29 3.52
C ARG A 511 12.52 -4.95 3.11
N ASP A 512 13.71 -5.00 2.52
CA ASP A 512 14.37 -3.90 1.83
C ASP A 512 13.48 -3.29 0.74
N ILE A 513 13.05 -2.05 0.96
CA ILE A 513 12.45 -1.23 -0.10
C ILE A 513 13.60 -0.61 -0.90
N PRO A 514 13.66 -0.83 -2.23
CA PRO A 514 14.69 -0.18 -3.05
C PRO A 514 14.60 1.34 -2.92
N LEU A 515 15.72 1.98 -2.57
CA LEU A 515 15.80 3.45 -2.49
C LEU A 515 15.40 4.07 -3.83
N VAL A 516 14.33 4.87 -3.83
CA VAL A 516 13.94 5.70 -4.97
C VAL A 516 14.53 7.09 -4.78
N ARG A 517 15.54 7.46 -5.56
CA ARG A 517 16.00 8.86 -5.59
C ARG A 517 15.14 9.66 -6.58
N PRO A 518 14.46 10.73 -6.15
CA PRO A 518 13.61 11.56 -7.00
C PRO A 518 14.43 12.54 -7.86
N ASN A 519 15.51 12.10 -8.50
CA ASN A 519 16.28 13.00 -9.36
C ASN A 519 15.84 12.81 -10.81
N ASN A 520 15.04 13.75 -11.30
CA ASN A 520 14.86 14.03 -12.73
C ASN A 520 15.91 15.10 -13.06
N GLU A 521 17.11 14.68 -13.47
CA GLU A 521 18.19 15.63 -13.75
C GLU A 521 17.92 16.37 -15.07
N VAL A 522 18.45 17.60 -15.17
CA VAL A 522 18.45 18.34 -16.44
C VAL A 522 19.39 17.62 -17.41
N LEU A 523 18.84 17.19 -18.54
CA LEU A 523 19.61 16.51 -19.57
C LEU A 523 20.43 17.50 -20.40
N ASP A 524 21.64 17.11 -20.80
CA ASP A 524 22.44 17.85 -21.79
C ASP A 524 21.88 17.60 -23.20
N PRO A 525 21.24 18.58 -23.86
CA PRO A 525 20.67 18.38 -25.19
C PRO A 525 21.72 18.02 -26.25
N ALA A 526 23.00 18.39 -26.04
CA ALA A 526 24.07 18.07 -26.97
C ALA A 526 24.34 16.56 -27.05
N ALA A 527 24.18 15.84 -25.94
CA ALA A 527 24.35 14.38 -25.88
C ALA A 527 23.32 13.62 -26.73
N PHE A 528 22.18 14.25 -27.04
CA PHE A 528 21.07 13.67 -27.81
C PHE A 528 21.12 14.02 -29.30
N SER A 529 22.18 14.69 -29.77
CA SER A 529 22.33 15.05 -31.19
C SER A 529 22.28 13.82 -32.10
N GLY A 530 21.32 13.79 -33.03
CA GLY A 530 21.12 12.68 -33.97
C GLY A 530 20.37 11.47 -33.39
N VAL A 531 19.96 11.51 -32.12
CA VAL A 531 19.16 10.44 -31.49
C VAL A 531 17.68 10.77 -31.64
N GLN A 532 16.93 9.88 -32.30
CA GLN A 532 15.49 10.00 -32.40
C GLN A 532 14.84 9.28 -31.22
N LEU A 533 14.05 10.01 -30.42
CA LEU A 533 13.20 9.42 -29.39
C LEU A 533 12.03 8.66 -30.03
N PRO A 534 11.50 7.60 -29.40
CA PRO A 534 10.42 6.82 -29.97
C PRO A 534 9.15 7.65 -30.19
N SER A 535 8.51 7.50 -31.36
CA SER A 535 7.34 8.28 -31.75
C SER A 535 6.08 7.99 -30.91
N TYR A 536 6.04 6.83 -30.25
CA TYR A 536 4.93 6.42 -29.38
C TYR A 536 5.08 6.92 -27.94
N TRP A 537 6.12 7.71 -27.64
CA TRP A 537 6.22 8.41 -26.36
C TRP A 537 5.19 9.54 -26.28
N ARG A 538 4.63 9.75 -25.09
CA ARG A 538 3.48 10.64 -24.83
C ARG A 538 3.83 11.81 -23.91
N ASP A 539 4.86 11.72 -23.07
CA ASP A 539 5.27 12.83 -22.21
C ASP A 539 6.06 13.87 -23.04
N GLU A 540 5.44 15.03 -23.24
CA GLU A 540 6.01 16.10 -24.06
C GLU A 540 7.24 16.75 -23.41
N GLU A 541 7.38 16.72 -22.09
CA GLU A 541 8.56 17.26 -21.41
C GLU A 541 9.77 16.35 -21.56
N VAL A 542 9.57 15.03 -21.52
CA VAL A 542 10.60 14.04 -21.84
C VAL A 542 11.00 14.15 -23.31
N LYS A 543 10.03 14.28 -24.23
CA LYS A 543 10.31 14.47 -25.66
C LYS A 543 11.06 15.77 -25.94
N ALA A 544 10.78 16.82 -25.17
CA ALA A 544 11.49 18.10 -25.23
C ALA A 544 12.81 18.10 -24.44
N LEU A 545 13.21 16.98 -23.82
CA LEU A 545 14.40 16.84 -22.96
C LEU A 545 14.43 17.81 -21.76
N LYS A 546 13.27 18.33 -21.36
CA LYS A 546 13.11 19.15 -20.14
C LYS A 546 13.06 18.28 -18.88
N LYS A 547 12.73 17.01 -19.06
CA LYS A 547 12.59 15.99 -18.02
C LYS A 547 13.34 14.74 -18.46
N GLN A 548 14.08 14.10 -17.56
CA GLN A 548 14.85 12.90 -17.91
C GLN A 548 13.96 11.69 -18.16
N ARG A 549 12.91 11.53 -17.36
CA ARG A 549 12.01 10.38 -17.43
C ARG A 549 10.58 10.67 -17.00
N ALA A 550 9.66 9.87 -17.54
CA ALA A 550 8.27 9.78 -17.13
C ALA A 550 7.79 8.33 -17.12
N MET A 551 6.84 8.03 -16.24
CA MET A 551 6.17 6.74 -16.18
C MET A 551 4.76 6.87 -16.73
N MET A 552 4.42 6.02 -17.69
CA MET A 552 3.12 6.07 -18.35
C MET A 552 2.32 4.80 -18.04
N ILE A 553 1.04 4.93 -17.67
CA ILE A 553 0.12 3.79 -17.67
C ILE A 553 -0.08 3.36 -19.12
N CYS A 554 0.12 2.08 -19.42
CA CYS A 554 -0.03 1.56 -20.78
C CYS A 554 -1.48 1.68 -21.26
N GLU A 555 -1.65 1.98 -22.54
CA GLU A 555 -2.98 1.99 -23.15
C GLU A 555 -3.54 0.57 -23.32
N GLN A 556 -4.85 0.44 -23.50
CA GLN A 556 -5.51 -0.85 -23.60
C GLN A 556 -4.92 -1.73 -24.73
N ASP A 557 -4.56 -1.14 -25.86
CA ASP A 557 -3.93 -1.86 -26.97
C ASP A 557 -2.51 -2.36 -26.62
N GLU A 558 -1.75 -1.60 -25.82
CA GLU A 558 -0.45 -2.04 -25.30
C GLU A 558 -0.63 -3.19 -24.31
N VAL A 559 -1.59 -3.07 -23.37
CA VAL A 559 -1.92 -4.13 -22.41
C VAL A 559 -2.36 -5.41 -23.12
N GLN A 560 -3.21 -5.29 -24.15
CA GLN A 560 -3.68 -6.42 -24.96
C GLN A 560 -2.51 -7.08 -25.71
N SER A 561 -1.64 -6.29 -26.34
CA SER A 561 -0.45 -6.81 -27.02
C SER A 561 0.53 -7.49 -26.06
N ILE A 562 0.65 -7.02 -24.82
CA ILE A 562 1.45 -7.68 -23.77
C ILE A 562 0.77 -8.99 -23.34
N GLN A 563 -0.55 -9.00 -23.14
CA GLN A 563 -1.29 -10.22 -22.79
C GLN A 563 -1.14 -11.31 -23.86
N GLU A 564 -1.14 -10.94 -25.14
CA GLU A 564 -0.89 -11.87 -26.24
C GLU A 564 0.51 -12.50 -26.16
N MET A 565 1.54 -11.70 -25.86
CA MET A 565 2.90 -12.23 -25.62
C MET A 565 2.94 -13.16 -24.40
N PHE A 566 2.28 -12.79 -23.32
CA PHE A 566 2.19 -13.62 -22.11
C PHE A 566 1.54 -14.96 -22.44
N ASP A 567 0.40 -14.93 -23.13
CA ASP A 567 -0.37 -16.12 -23.48
C ASP A 567 0.39 -17.05 -24.44
N ALA A 568 1.09 -16.49 -25.43
CA ALA A 568 1.85 -17.26 -26.42
C ALA A 568 3.15 -17.87 -25.86
N THR A 569 3.70 -17.27 -24.81
CA THR A 569 5.01 -17.68 -24.27
C THR A 569 4.93 -18.34 -22.89
N PHE A 570 3.72 -18.51 -22.35
CA PHE A 570 3.49 -19.22 -21.11
C PHE A 570 3.63 -20.73 -21.30
N LYS A 571 4.47 -21.36 -20.47
CA LYS A 571 4.60 -22.81 -20.39
C LYS A 571 4.33 -23.28 -18.97
N ARG A 572 3.53 -24.33 -18.83
CA ARG A 572 3.35 -25.04 -17.55
C ARG A 572 4.51 -26.01 -17.31
N VAL A 573 5.74 -25.50 -17.24
CA VAL A 573 6.96 -26.28 -16.96
C VAL A 573 7.66 -25.73 -15.71
N LEU A 574 7.77 -26.56 -14.68
CA LEU A 574 8.44 -26.22 -13.42
C LEU A 574 9.93 -26.52 -13.47
N THR A 575 10.70 -25.62 -12.85
CA THR A 575 12.09 -25.86 -12.49
C THR A 575 12.31 -25.69 -10.98
N ARG A 576 13.54 -25.96 -10.54
CA ARG A 576 13.98 -25.81 -9.15
C ARG A 576 13.92 -24.36 -8.63
N ASP A 577 13.85 -23.38 -9.54
CA ASP A 577 13.96 -21.97 -9.19
C ASP A 577 12.67 -21.42 -8.59
N ARG A 578 11.52 -22.06 -8.86
CA ARG A 578 10.21 -21.62 -8.36
C ARG A 578 10.11 -21.72 -6.83
N VAL A 579 9.64 -20.65 -6.19
CA VAL A 579 9.48 -20.56 -4.73
C VAL A 579 8.13 -21.13 -4.29
N TYR A 580 8.03 -21.56 -3.02
CA TYR A 580 6.79 -22.06 -2.44
C TYR A 580 5.75 -20.94 -2.36
N GLU A 581 4.50 -21.23 -2.72
CA GLU A 581 3.38 -20.28 -2.65
C GLU A 581 2.38 -20.74 -1.60
N TYR A 582 2.12 -19.89 -0.60
CA TYR A 582 1.13 -20.16 0.47
C TYR A 582 -0.30 -20.34 -0.06
N GLN A 583 -0.61 -19.77 -1.22
CA GLN A 583 -1.93 -19.85 -1.86
C GLN A 583 -2.19 -21.20 -2.54
N THR A 584 -1.17 -22.06 -2.67
CA THR A 584 -1.30 -23.37 -3.32
C THR A 584 -1.29 -24.49 -2.30
N SER A 585 -2.12 -25.52 -2.52
CA SER A 585 -2.07 -26.74 -1.72
C SER A 585 -0.80 -27.57 -1.95
N SER A 586 -0.04 -27.26 -3.01
CA SER A 586 1.23 -27.92 -3.32
C SER A 586 2.20 -27.00 -4.07
N SER A 587 3.48 -27.09 -3.74
CA SER A 587 4.59 -26.37 -4.40
C SER A 587 4.88 -26.76 -5.84
N GLU A 588 4.09 -27.67 -6.41
CA GLU A 588 4.33 -28.32 -7.70
C GLU A 588 3.19 -28.07 -8.69
N GLU A 589 2.36 -27.06 -8.44
CA GLU A 589 1.31 -26.62 -9.37
C GLU A 589 1.61 -25.22 -9.91
N MET A 590 1.62 -25.09 -11.24
CA MET A 590 1.72 -23.78 -11.92
C MET A 590 0.35 -23.16 -12.12
N PRO A 591 0.23 -21.83 -12.25
CA PRO A 591 -0.98 -21.23 -12.76
C PRO A 591 -1.28 -21.76 -14.18
N TYR A 592 -2.53 -21.62 -14.59
CA TYR A 592 -2.96 -21.90 -15.96
C TYR A 592 -2.68 -20.73 -16.89
N ARG A 593 -2.69 -19.50 -16.38
CA ARG A 593 -2.46 -18.26 -17.13
C ARG A 593 -1.86 -17.20 -16.22
N LEU A 594 -1.04 -16.34 -16.81
CA LEU A 594 -0.63 -15.07 -16.23
C LEU A 594 -1.50 -13.98 -16.85
N GLU A 595 -2.53 -13.55 -16.13
CA GLU A 595 -3.46 -12.53 -16.58
C GLU A 595 -2.86 -11.16 -16.29
N VAL A 596 -2.52 -10.41 -17.33
CA VAL A 596 -2.06 -9.02 -17.24
C VAL A 596 -3.19 -8.18 -16.68
N VAL A 597 -2.94 -7.56 -15.54
CA VAL A 597 -3.89 -6.66 -14.90
C VAL A 597 -3.58 -5.23 -15.34
N HIS A 598 -2.31 -4.84 -15.29
CA HIS A 598 -1.81 -3.52 -15.71
C HIS A 598 -0.41 -3.59 -16.28
N ALA A 599 -0.01 -2.56 -17.01
CA ALA A 599 1.38 -2.35 -17.39
C ALA A 599 1.75 -0.88 -17.32
N PHE A 600 3.00 -0.60 -16.97
CA PHE A 600 3.59 0.73 -16.96
C PHE A 600 4.73 0.77 -17.98
N ARG A 601 4.80 1.83 -18.78
CA ARG A 601 5.85 2.06 -19.77
C ARG A 601 6.81 3.13 -19.28
N SER A 602 8.11 2.85 -19.39
CA SER A 602 9.17 3.83 -19.13
C SER A 602 9.40 4.72 -20.34
N GLU A 603 9.27 6.03 -20.18
CA GLU A 603 9.80 7.02 -21.10
C GLU A 603 11.05 7.60 -20.47
N ASN A 604 12.20 6.97 -20.71
CA ASN A 604 13.46 7.37 -20.09
C ASN A 604 14.49 7.72 -21.16
N ALA A 605 14.71 9.01 -21.35
CA ALA A 605 15.57 9.52 -22.41
C ALA A 605 17.02 9.04 -22.26
N ASN A 606 17.55 8.95 -21.03
CA ASN A 606 18.93 8.50 -20.81
C ASN A 606 19.11 6.99 -21.09
N LEU A 607 18.16 6.15 -20.67
CA LEU A 607 18.18 4.72 -21.01
C LEU A 607 18.03 4.51 -22.52
N TRP A 608 17.18 5.30 -23.17
CA TRP A 608 17.03 5.26 -24.63
C TRP A 608 18.31 5.70 -25.35
N LEU A 609 18.96 6.77 -24.90
CA LEU A 609 20.25 7.23 -25.44
C LEU A 609 21.30 6.10 -25.41
N ASN A 610 21.47 5.48 -24.23
CA ASN A 610 22.38 4.36 -24.04
C ASN A 610 22.05 3.19 -24.97
N PHE A 611 20.77 2.83 -25.06
CA PHE A 611 20.30 1.76 -25.93
C PHE A 611 20.53 2.07 -27.41
N ALA A 612 20.21 3.29 -27.86
CA ALA A 612 20.40 3.75 -29.23
C ALA A 612 21.89 3.79 -29.63
N GLN A 613 22.78 4.21 -28.72
CA GLN A 613 24.22 4.17 -28.93
C GLN A 613 24.75 2.74 -29.07
N ARG A 614 24.26 1.81 -28.23
CA ARG A 614 24.66 0.40 -28.36
C ARG A 614 24.11 -0.20 -29.65
N ARG A 615 22.87 0.13 -30.02
CA ARG A 615 22.25 -0.31 -31.28
C ARG A 615 22.99 0.19 -32.51
N SER A 616 23.45 1.44 -32.54
CA SER A 616 24.22 1.95 -33.69
C SER A 616 25.58 1.26 -33.87
N SER A 617 26.12 0.66 -32.80
CA SER A 617 27.34 -0.16 -32.88
C SER A 617 27.12 -1.58 -33.42
N TYR A 618 25.86 -2.05 -33.52
CA TYR A 618 25.53 -3.38 -34.00
C TYR A 618 25.75 -3.49 -35.51
N LYS A 619 26.55 -4.48 -35.92
CA LYS A 619 26.97 -4.67 -37.31
C LYS A 619 26.20 -5.78 -38.04
N GLY A 620 25.10 -6.26 -37.46
CA GLY A 620 24.37 -7.43 -37.94
C GLY A 620 24.95 -8.74 -37.40
N GLY A 621 24.27 -9.86 -37.68
CA GLY A 621 24.62 -11.18 -37.18
C GLY A 621 23.51 -12.20 -37.44
N THR A 622 23.61 -13.38 -36.81
CA THR A 622 22.56 -14.40 -36.90
C THR A 622 21.33 -13.93 -36.13
N VAL A 623 20.27 -13.55 -36.85
CA VAL A 623 19.02 -13.11 -36.22
C VAL A 623 18.38 -14.28 -35.50
N MET A 624 18.31 -14.18 -34.17
CA MET A 624 17.63 -15.16 -33.34
C MET A 624 16.15 -14.80 -33.18
N ARG A 625 15.25 -15.67 -33.62
CA ARG A 625 13.81 -15.48 -33.43
C ARG A 625 13.40 -15.94 -32.03
N THR A 626 12.90 -15.02 -31.23
CA THR A 626 12.37 -15.31 -29.89
C THR A 626 10.88 -15.65 -29.96
N LYS A 627 10.37 -16.34 -28.94
CA LYS A 627 8.94 -16.71 -28.87
C LYS A 627 8.03 -15.50 -28.67
N THR A 628 8.50 -14.45 -28.01
CA THR A 628 7.78 -13.18 -27.85
C THR A 628 7.47 -12.51 -29.19
N GLN A 629 8.24 -12.81 -30.26
CA GLN A 629 7.99 -12.31 -31.62
C GLN A 629 6.87 -13.08 -32.36
N SER A 630 6.23 -14.07 -31.72
CA SER A 630 5.11 -14.82 -32.32
C SER A 630 3.72 -14.23 -32.04
N ALA A 631 3.62 -13.26 -31.13
CA ALA A 631 2.37 -12.63 -30.68
C ALA A 631 2.62 -11.17 -30.24
N GLY A 632 1.58 -10.36 -29.99
CA GLY A 632 1.76 -8.96 -29.58
C GLY A 632 2.31 -8.08 -30.70
N SER A 633 1.57 -8.01 -31.81
CA SER A 633 2.03 -7.35 -33.05
C SER A 633 2.33 -5.86 -32.86
N LEU A 634 1.58 -5.17 -32.01
CA LEU A 634 1.76 -3.73 -31.76
C LEU A 634 3.11 -3.43 -31.13
N LEU A 635 3.52 -4.20 -30.12
CA LEU A 635 4.82 -4.00 -29.49
C LEU A 635 5.94 -4.45 -30.44
N ASN A 636 5.79 -5.62 -31.07
CA ASN A 636 6.83 -6.13 -31.98
C ASN A 636 7.05 -5.24 -33.22
N SER A 637 6.05 -4.48 -33.68
CA SER A 637 6.24 -3.53 -34.79
C SER A 637 7.15 -2.36 -34.43
N ARG A 638 7.50 -2.18 -33.15
CA ARG A 638 8.40 -1.14 -32.65
C ARG A 638 9.86 -1.60 -32.60
N LEU A 639 10.14 -2.88 -32.86
CA LEU A 639 11.49 -3.47 -32.74
C LEU A 639 12.28 -3.32 -34.05
N ASP A 640 13.58 -3.06 -33.92
CA ASP A 640 14.52 -3.14 -35.04
C ASP A 640 15.15 -4.54 -35.16
N ALA A 641 15.90 -4.76 -36.26
CA ALA A 641 16.57 -6.03 -36.50
C ALA A 641 17.57 -6.38 -35.38
N GLY A 642 17.48 -7.61 -34.87
CA GLY A 642 18.31 -8.09 -33.75
C GLY A 642 17.77 -7.71 -32.36
N GLU A 643 16.67 -6.96 -32.29
CA GLU A 643 15.96 -6.68 -31.05
C GLU A 643 14.86 -7.73 -30.76
N ALA A 644 14.58 -7.94 -29.48
CA ALA A 644 13.47 -8.75 -29.00
C ALA A 644 12.95 -8.21 -27.67
N TYR A 645 11.68 -8.48 -27.37
CA TYR A 645 11.18 -8.35 -26.01
C TYR A 645 11.48 -9.62 -25.20
N LEU A 646 12.08 -9.46 -24.02
CA LEU A 646 12.41 -10.57 -23.11
C LEU A 646 11.97 -10.21 -21.69
N ALA A 647 11.64 -11.23 -20.90
CA ALA A 647 10.98 -11.08 -19.61
C ALA A 647 11.96 -11.24 -18.44
N HIS A 648 11.83 -10.42 -17.39
CA HIS A 648 12.57 -10.54 -16.13
C HIS A 648 11.62 -10.54 -14.93
N GLY A 649 11.62 -11.62 -14.15
CA GLY A 649 10.70 -11.76 -13.01
C GLY A 649 11.25 -11.12 -11.76
N THR A 650 10.40 -10.38 -11.05
CA THR A 650 10.76 -9.72 -9.79
C THR A 650 9.49 -9.37 -9.00
N ASN A 651 9.59 -8.55 -7.95
CA ASN A 651 8.41 -7.98 -7.27
C ASN A 651 8.02 -6.62 -7.90
N PRO A 652 6.76 -6.16 -7.74
CA PRO A 652 6.33 -4.90 -8.32
C PRO A 652 7.26 -3.73 -7.98
N SER A 653 7.63 -3.58 -6.70
CA SER A 653 8.54 -2.51 -6.25
C SER A 653 9.85 -2.47 -7.02
N SER A 654 10.50 -3.62 -7.15
CA SER A 654 11.77 -3.76 -7.85
C SER A 654 11.59 -3.57 -9.36
N ALA A 655 10.49 -4.04 -9.96
CA ALA A 655 10.20 -3.80 -11.36
C ALA A 655 10.14 -2.29 -11.64
N MET A 656 9.35 -1.56 -10.86
CA MET A 656 9.22 -0.10 -11.03
C MET A 656 10.53 0.65 -10.73
N ALA A 657 11.34 0.19 -9.78
CA ALA A 657 12.67 0.76 -9.53
C ALA A 657 13.60 0.57 -10.74
N ILE A 658 13.69 -0.65 -11.27
CA ILE A 658 14.48 -0.96 -12.47
C ILE A 658 13.98 -0.17 -13.68
N LEU A 659 12.67 0.04 -13.79
CA LEU A 659 12.06 0.83 -14.86
C LEU A 659 12.51 2.31 -14.84
N LYS A 660 12.84 2.85 -13.65
CA LYS A 660 13.39 4.20 -13.46
C LYS A 660 14.88 4.28 -13.79
N THR A 661 15.67 3.31 -13.33
CA THR A 661 17.15 3.43 -13.29
C THR A 661 17.87 2.57 -14.32
N GLY A 662 17.19 1.62 -14.93
CA GLY A 662 17.82 0.54 -15.70
C GLY A 662 18.36 -0.56 -14.78
N PHE A 663 18.93 -1.59 -15.41
CA PHE A 663 19.67 -2.64 -14.71
C PHE A 663 21.06 -2.15 -14.30
N VAL A 664 21.55 -2.66 -13.17
CA VAL A 664 22.92 -2.42 -12.70
C VAL A 664 23.63 -3.78 -12.57
N LEU A 665 24.60 -4.07 -13.44
CA LEU A 665 25.40 -5.29 -13.49
C LEU A 665 26.16 -5.55 -12.18
N ALA A 666 26.52 -4.51 -11.44
CA ALA A 666 27.12 -4.67 -10.10
C ALA A 666 26.20 -5.40 -9.10
N ASN A 667 24.91 -5.52 -9.41
CA ASN A 667 23.94 -6.29 -8.64
C ASN A 667 23.64 -7.68 -9.23
N ALA A 668 24.21 -8.01 -10.40
CA ALA A 668 24.04 -9.32 -11.03
C ALA A 668 24.61 -10.43 -10.13
N GLY A 669 23.86 -11.53 -10.00
CA GLY A 669 24.26 -12.70 -9.20
C GLY A 669 24.12 -12.56 -7.68
N LYS A 670 23.73 -11.39 -7.14
CA LYS A 670 23.51 -11.21 -5.68
C LYS A 670 22.25 -11.92 -5.16
N ALA A 671 21.22 -12.06 -5.98
CA ALA A 671 19.94 -12.69 -5.59
C ALA A 671 19.82 -14.14 -6.07
N THR A 672 19.95 -14.38 -7.39
CA THR A 672 19.89 -15.72 -8.02
C THR A 672 20.58 -15.70 -9.40
N GLY A 673 20.87 -16.90 -9.96
CA GLY A 673 21.14 -17.07 -11.39
C GLY A 673 22.53 -16.66 -11.91
N THR A 674 23.53 -17.55 -11.77
CA THR A 674 24.86 -17.41 -12.42
C THR A 674 25.21 -18.62 -13.29
N MET A 675 24.20 -19.40 -13.71
CA MET A 675 24.39 -20.68 -14.41
C MET A 675 25.25 -20.56 -15.66
N PHE A 676 25.17 -19.43 -16.36
CA PHE A 676 25.89 -19.16 -17.60
C PHE A 676 26.90 -18.00 -17.48
N GLY A 677 27.23 -17.59 -16.26
CA GLY A 677 28.10 -16.45 -15.96
C GLY A 677 27.36 -15.25 -15.36
N TYR A 678 28.09 -14.17 -15.08
CA TYR A 678 27.55 -12.94 -14.49
C TYR A 678 26.95 -12.03 -15.57
N GLY A 679 25.69 -11.61 -15.38
CA GLY A 679 25.00 -10.72 -16.31
C GLY A 679 23.54 -10.48 -15.96
N ILE A 680 22.83 -9.76 -16.82
CA ILE A 680 21.38 -9.56 -16.76
C ILE A 680 20.72 -10.79 -17.39
N TYR A 681 19.92 -11.51 -16.60
CA TYR A 681 19.21 -12.71 -17.05
C TYR A 681 17.77 -12.36 -17.45
N LEU A 682 17.41 -12.69 -18.68
CA LEU A 682 16.05 -12.56 -19.23
C LEU A 682 15.58 -13.89 -19.84
N ALA A 683 14.28 -14.05 -20.02
CA ALA A 683 13.71 -15.24 -20.67
C ALA A 683 12.71 -14.86 -21.76
N GLU A 684 12.64 -15.67 -22.83
CA GLU A 684 11.60 -15.50 -23.85
C GLU A 684 10.24 -16.11 -23.46
N CYS A 685 10.21 -16.93 -22.40
CA CYS A 685 8.99 -17.51 -21.84
C CYS A 685 8.67 -16.82 -20.52
N VAL A 686 7.53 -16.13 -20.44
CA VAL A 686 7.13 -15.41 -19.22
C VAL A 686 6.98 -16.32 -18.00
N SER A 687 6.67 -17.61 -18.22
CA SER A 687 6.57 -18.59 -17.13
C SER A 687 7.92 -18.94 -16.49
N LYS A 688 9.06 -18.72 -17.16
CA LYS A 688 10.37 -18.82 -16.53
C LYS A 688 10.62 -17.63 -15.60
N SER A 689 10.29 -16.43 -16.08
CA SER A 689 10.39 -15.22 -15.30
C SER A 689 9.44 -15.26 -14.09
N ASP A 690 8.22 -15.80 -14.25
CA ASP A 690 7.27 -16.04 -13.14
C ASP A 690 7.88 -16.81 -11.96
N GLU A 691 8.82 -17.72 -12.18
CA GLU A 691 9.47 -18.47 -11.09
C GLU A 691 10.24 -17.58 -10.11
N TYR A 692 10.66 -16.39 -10.56
CA TYR A 692 11.34 -15.37 -9.78
C TYR A 692 10.40 -14.25 -9.30
N ALA A 693 9.20 -14.17 -9.89
CA ALA A 693 8.24 -13.13 -9.56
C ALA A 693 7.57 -13.39 -8.21
N ARG A 694 7.36 -12.31 -7.47
CA ARG A 694 6.72 -12.29 -6.15
C ARG A 694 5.81 -11.07 -6.05
N ASP A 695 4.92 -11.06 -5.06
CA ASP A 695 4.17 -9.86 -4.70
C ASP A 695 4.96 -9.03 -3.66
N ASP A 696 4.44 -7.84 -3.37
CA ASP A 696 4.95 -6.96 -2.32
C ASP A 696 4.36 -7.27 -0.93
N ASN A 697 3.77 -8.46 -0.71
CA ASN A 697 3.31 -8.93 0.60
C ASN A 697 2.28 -8.03 1.32
N GLY A 698 1.47 -7.24 0.60
CA GLY A 698 0.59 -6.24 1.23
C GLY A 698 0.85 -4.80 0.75
N GLY A 699 1.88 -4.57 -0.07
CA GLY A 699 2.15 -3.28 -0.70
C GLY A 699 1.07 -2.82 -1.70
N THR A 700 1.36 -1.81 -2.52
CA THR A 700 0.37 -1.14 -3.40
C THR A 700 -0.46 -2.08 -4.29
N PHE A 701 0.10 -3.22 -4.73
CA PHE A 701 -0.63 -4.26 -5.48
C PHE A 701 -0.62 -5.61 -4.73
N PRO A 702 -1.40 -5.78 -3.66
CA PRO A 702 -1.29 -6.99 -2.85
C PRO A 702 -1.76 -8.21 -3.64
N GLY A 703 -1.01 -9.32 -3.53
CA GLY A 703 -1.30 -10.56 -4.26
C GLY A 703 -1.08 -10.50 -5.78
N LEU A 704 -0.62 -9.37 -6.34
CA LEU A 704 -0.22 -9.28 -7.75
C LEU A 704 1.29 -9.41 -7.88
N MET A 705 1.72 -10.01 -8.98
CA MET A 705 3.11 -10.30 -9.30
C MET A 705 3.60 -9.31 -10.37
N ALA A 706 4.92 -9.18 -10.53
CA ALA A 706 5.50 -8.34 -11.57
C ALA A 706 6.52 -9.05 -12.46
N VAL A 707 6.51 -8.69 -13.74
CA VAL A 707 7.57 -9.02 -14.70
C VAL A 707 7.95 -7.75 -15.44
N LEU A 708 9.23 -7.51 -15.65
CA LEU A 708 9.66 -6.53 -16.64
C LEU A 708 9.60 -7.16 -18.03
N LEU A 709 9.08 -6.42 -19.01
CA LEU A 709 9.27 -6.72 -20.43
C LEU A 709 10.33 -5.75 -20.97
N CYS A 710 11.51 -6.28 -21.22
CA CYS A 710 12.68 -5.51 -21.61
C CYS A 710 12.85 -5.57 -23.13
N ARG A 711 13.03 -4.42 -23.75
CA ARG A 711 13.56 -4.33 -25.11
C ARG A 711 15.05 -4.65 -25.05
N SER A 712 15.45 -5.70 -25.75
CA SER A 712 16.81 -6.23 -25.68
C SER A 712 17.41 -6.36 -27.07
N LEU A 713 18.62 -5.81 -27.25
CA LEU A 713 19.43 -6.07 -28.44
C LEU A 713 20.14 -7.41 -28.25
N VAL A 714 19.50 -8.50 -28.69
CA VAL A 714 20.05 -9.86 -28.63
C VAL A 714 21.32 -9.97 -29.45
N GLY A 715 21.36 -9.30 -30.61
CA GLY A 715 22.53 -9.25 -31.47
C GLY A 715 22.92 -10.63 -32.00
N ASN A 716 24.22 -10.93 -32.02
CA ASN A 716 24.78 -12.24 -32.37
C ASN A 716 25.05 -13.08 -31.11
N PRO A 717 24.22 -14.09 -30.79
CA PRO A 717 24.32 -14.82 -29.52
C PRO A 717 25.35 -15.96 -29.55
N TYR A 718 25.94 -16.24 -28.39
CA TYR A 718 26.71 -17.45 -28.09
C TYR A 718 25.79 -18.50 -27.44
N VAL A 719 25.48 -19.58 -28.14
CA VAL A 719 24.52 -20.60 -27.66
C VAL A 719 25.22 -21.72 -26.90
N VAL A 720 24.77 -21.99 -25.68
CA VAL A 720 25.30 -23.05 -24.80
C VAL A 720 24.15 -23.87 -24.20
N GLN A 721 24.37 -25.17 -23.96
CA GLN A 721 23.35 -26.06 -23.38
C GLN A 721 23.70 -26.55 -21.97
N ASP A 722 24.98 -26.51 -21.63
CA ASP A 722 25.51 -27.01 -20.36
C ASP A 722 25.89 -25.82 -19.44
N PRO A 723 25.67 -25.94 -18.12
CA PRO A 723 26.06 -24.90 -17.17
C PRO A 723 27.57 -24.62 -17.18
N GLY A 724 27.95 -23.36 -16.97
CA GLY A 724 29.33 -22.90 -16.89
C GLY A 724 29.43 -21.41 -17.23
N ASP A 725 30.46 -20.72 -16.72
CA ASP A 725 30.67 -19.31 -17.06
C ASP A 725 31.05 -19.17 -18.55
N ALA A 726 30.08 -18.77 -19.36
CA ALA A 726 30.22 -18.65 -20.81
C ALA A 726 30.61 -17.24 -21.26
N VAL A 727 30.66 -16.26 -20.34
CA VAL A 727 30.97 -14.85 -20.64
C VAL A 727 32.33 -14.69 -21.33
N PRO A 728 33.44 -15.28 -20.84
CA PRO A 728 34.73 -15.14 -21.51
C PRO A 728 34.74 -15.70 -22.93
N ALA A 729 34.05 -16.83 -23.17
CA ALA A 729 34.00 -17.47 -24.47
C ALA A 729 33.14 -16.67 -25.47
N ALA A 730 32.02 -16.11 -25.02
CA ALA A 730 31.18 -15.24 -25.82
C ALA A 730 31.92 -13.97 -26.24
N GLN A 731 32.62 -13.31 -25.31
CA GLN A 731 33.43 -12.12 -25.59
C GLN A 731 34.57 -12.42 -26.58
N ALA A 732 35.30 -13.53 -26.39
CA ALA A 732 36.35 -13.97 -27.30
C ALA A 732 35.82 -14.27 -28.72
N SER A 733 34.57 -14.70 -28.82
CA SER A 733 33.89 -14.98 -30.10
C SER A 733 33.22 -13.74 -30.71
N ASN A 734 33.39 -12.56 -30.08
CA ASN A 734 32.74 -11.31 -30.48
C ASN A 734 31.20 -11.44 -30.59
N CYS A 735 30.61 -12.22 -29.68
CA CYS A 735 29.17 -12.34 -29.52
C CYS A 735 28.63 -11.22 -28.62
N ASP A 736 27.39 -10.82 -28.87
CA ASP A 736 26.71 -9.74 -28.14
C ASP A 736 25.98 -10.24 -26.88
N SER A 737 25.62 -11.52 -26.83
CA SER A 737 24.86 -12.12 -25.73
C SER A 737 25.12 -13.62 -25.61
N ILE A 738 24.61 -14.25 -24.56
CA ILE A 738 24.61 -15.71 -24.39
C ILE A 738 23.17 -16.22 -24.40
N ILE A 739 22.94 -17.38 -25.03
CA ILE A 739 21.68 -18.13 -24.93
C ILE A 739 21.96 -19.45 -24.23
N GLY A 740 21.42 -19.61 -23.03
CA GLY A 740 21.36 -20.89 -22.33
C GLY A 740 20.16 -21.70 -22.82
N ASP A 741 20.39 -22.65 -23.75
CA ASP A 741 19.33 -23.46 -24.37
C ASP A 741 19.07 -24.76 -23.60
N ARG A 742 18.53 -24.62 -22.39
CA ARG A 742 18.10 -25.78 -21.58
C ARG A 742 16.83 -26.41 -22.12
N GLU A 743 16.06 -25.69 -22.92
CA GLU A 743 14.91 -26.23 -23.62
C GLU A 743 15.30 -27.35 -24.59
N ALA A 744 16.30 -27.14 -25.44
CA ALA A 744 16.80 -28.19 -26.33
C ALA A 744 17.42 -29.37 -25.58
N LYS A 745 18.04 -29.11 -24.42
CA LYS A 745 18.75 -30.14 -23.63
C LYS A 745 17.83 -31.00 -22.77
N VAL A 746 16.91 -30.38 -22.03
CA VAL A 746 16.09 -31.03 -20.99
C VAL A 746 14.60 -30.62 -21.03
N GLY A 747 14.15 -29.91 -22.07
CA GLY A 747 12.74 -29.58 -22.27
C GLY A 747 12.20 -28.46 -21.38
N THR A 748 13.06 -27.61 -20.80
CA THR A 748 12.64 -26.48 -19.96
C THR A 748 12.56 -25.16 -20.75
N TYR A 749 13.54 -24.28 -20.56
CA TYR A 749 13.49 -22.88 -20.97
C TYR A 749 14.78 -22.44 -21.67
N ARG A 750 14.67 -21.43 -22.52
CA ARG A 750 15.82 -20.65 -23.01
C ARG A 750 15.94 -19.36 -22.23
N GLU A 751 17.13 -19.11 -21.73
CA GLU A 751 17.48 -17.90 -20.98
C GLU A 751 18.57 -17.13 -21.73
N PHE A 752 18.53 -15.80 -21.62
CA PHE A 752 19.40 -14.88 -22.32
C PHE A 752 20.21 -14.11 -21.28
N VAL A 753 21.53 -14.03 -21.48
CA VAL A 753 22.43 -13.32 -20.56
C VAL A 753 23.13 -12.19 -21.31
N PHE A 754 23.03 -10.99 -20.74
CA PHE A 754 23.65 -9.76 -21.25
C PHE A 754 24.70 -9.27 -20.27
N PHE A 755 25.87 -8.88 -20.78
CA PHE A 755 27.01 -8.38 -20.00
C PHE A 755 27.36 -6.91 -20.34
N ASP A 756 26.47 -6.21 -21.06
CA ASP A 756 26.47 -4.77 -21.28
C ASP A 756 25.06 -4.22 -21.00
N GLU A 757 24.92 -3.36 -19.99
CA GLU A 757 23.63 -2.78 -19.57
C GLU A 757 22.93 -2.04 -20.71
N ARG A 758 23.69 -1.45 -21.63
CA ARG A 758 23.16 -0.67 -22.75
C ARG A 758 22.42 -1.55 -23.76
N GLN A 759 22.53 -2.88 -23.69
CA GLN A 759 21.77 -3.80 -24.54
C GLN A 759 20.36 -4.08 -24.03
N VAL A 760 20.01 -3.65 -22.82
CA VAL A 760 18.73 -3.97 -22.20
C VAL A 760 18.06 -2.70 -21.71
N MET A 761 16.97 -2.31 -22.37
CA MET A 761 16.10 -1.26 -21.88
C MET A 761 14.86 -1.90 -21.22
N PRO A 762 14.68 -1.81 -19.89
CA PRO A 762 13.40 -2.15 -19.28
C PRO A 762 12.36 -1.16 -19.81
N GLU A 763 11.46 -1.63 -20.69
CA GLU A 763 10.49 -0.77 -21.34
C GLU A 763 9.15 -0.82 -20.62
N PHE A 764 8.76 -1.99 -20.12
CA PHE A 764 7.51 -2.16 -19.38
C PHE A 764 7.72 -2.87 -18.03
N ALA A 765 6.99 -2.45 -17.01
CA ALA A 765 6.66 -3.29 -15.85
C ALA A 765 5.21 -3.77 -16.00
N VAL A 766 5.04 -5.09 -16.02
CA VAL A 766 3.75 -5.75 -16.20
C VAL A 766 3.32 -6.31 -14.86
N ILE A 767 2.19 -5.80 -14.34
CA ILE A 767 1.56 -6.27 -13.11
C ILE A 767 0.49 -7.28 -13.51
N TYR A 768 0.60 -8.50 -12.98
CA TYR A 768 -0.24 -9.61 -13.41
C TYR A 768 -0.73 -10.46 -12.24
N ARG A 769 -1.78 -11.22 -12.53
CA ARG A 769 -2.39 -12.18 -11.63
C ARG A 769 -2.12 -13.59 -12.11
N ARG A 770 -1.80 -14.49 -11.18
CA ARG A 770 -1.74 -15.93 -11.43
C ARG A 770 -3.15 -16.51 -11.40
N GLN A 771 -3.60 -17.09 -12.50
CA GLN A 771 -4.92 -17.73 -12.60
C GLN A 771 -4.80 -19.23 -12.38
N TYR A 772 -5.23 -19.70 -11.21
CA TYR A 772 -5.23 -21.12 -10.83
C TYR A 772 -6.55 -21.84 -11.12
N ASP A 773 -7.65 -21.12 -11.35
CA ASP A 773 -8.90 -21.75 -11.78
C ASP A 773 -8.86 -22.06 -13.28
N SER A 774 -8.77 -23.35 -13.61
CA SER A 774 -8.82 -23.83 -14.99
C SER A 774 -10.08 -23.38 -15.76
N LYS A 775 -11.20 -23.11 -15.07
CA LYS A 775 -12.45 -22.66 -15.70
C LYS A 775 -12.35 -21.23 -16.21
N SER A 776 -11.52 -20.41 -15.58
CA SER A 776 -11.31 -18.99 -15.87
C SER A 776 -10.30 -18.73 -16.98
N VAL A 777 -9.74 -19.76 -17.62
CA VAL A 777 -8.74 -19.63 -18.69
C VAL A 777 -9.18 -20.27 -20.02
N PRO A 778 -8.63 -19.82 -21.17
CA PRO A 778 -8.88 -20.47 -22.46
C PRO A 778 -8.53 -21.96 -22.47
N LYS A 779 -9.29 -22.77 -23.22
CA LYS A 779 -9.12 -24.24 -23.25
C LYS A 779 -7.71 -24.68 -23.64
N PHE A 780 -7.05 -23.95 -24.54
CA PHE A 780 -5.70 -24.29 -25.02
C PHE A 780 -4.62 -24.15 -23.93
N MET A 781 -4.89 -23.43 -22.83
CA MET A 781 -3.98 -23.25 -21.71
C MET A 781 -4.15 -24.30 -20.60
N ARG A 782 -5.20 -25.14 -20.68
CA ARG A 782 -5.55 -26.14 -19.66
C ARG A 782 -4.72 -27.43 -19.79
N SER A 783 -3.43 -27.30 -20.11
CA SER A 783 -2.46 -28.41 -20.11
C SER A 783 -2.07 -28.79 -18.69
N SER A 784 -1.48 -29.95 -18.40
CA SER A 784 -0.97 -30.28 -17.06
C SER A 784 0.40 -29.66 -16.79
N THR A 785 0.71 -29.37 -15.52
CA THR A 785 2.06 -28.97 -15.09
C THR A 785 3.07 -30.10 -15.38
N LEU A 786 4.19 -29.75 -16.02
CA LEU A 786 5.35 -30.61 -16.27
C LEU A 786 6.54 -30.15 -15.41
N GLY A 787 7.56 -30.99 -15.26
CA GLY A 787 8.76 -30.67 -14.48
C GLY A 787 8.58 -30.88 -12.97
N THR A 788 9.58 -30.48 -12.19
CA THR A 788 9.51 -30.53 -10.72
C THR A 788 10.46 -29.52 -10.08
N THR A 789 10.07 -28.99 -8.92
CA THR A 789 10.96 -28.17 -8.08
C THR A 789 12.08 -28.98 -7.42
N GLY A 790 11.91 -30.31 -7.33
CA GLY A 790 12.82 -31.20 -6.63
C GLY A 790 12.75 -31.13 -5.10
N ARG A 791 11.80 -30.37 -4.54
CA ARG A 791 11.69 -30.12 -3.09
C ARG A 791 10.90 -31.20 -2.34
N ASN A 792 10.13 -32.02 -3.07
CA ASN A 792 9.36 -33.10 -2.48
C ASN A 792 10.06 -34.45 -2.61
N TRP A 793 9.83 -35.33 -1.65
CA TRP A 793 10.16 -36.74 -1.80
C TRP A 793 9.43 -37.31 -3.01
N GLN A 794 10.08 -38.23 -3.72
CA GLN A 794 9.52 -38.83 -4.92
C GLN A 794 9.49 -40.34 -4.80
N VAL A 795 8.45 -40.94 -5.38
CA VAL A 795 8.26 -42.39 -5.51
C VAL A 795 8.35 -42.80 -6.98
N GLN A 796 9.00 -43.92 -7.26
CA GLN A 796 9.09 -44.49 -8.58
C GLN A 796 7.76 -45.17 -8.94
N LEU A 797 6.99 -44.53 -9.81
CA LEU A 797 5.79 -45.06 -10.42
C LEU A 797 6.12 -45.69 -11.79
N ASP A 798 5.13 -46.38 -12.37
CA ASP A 798 5.28 -47.08 -13.65
C ASP A 798 5.59 -46.11 -14.81
N LYS A 799 5.12 -44.86 -14.70
CA LYS A 799 5.37 -43.78 -15.68
C LYS A 799 6.58 -42.90 -15.36
N GLY A 800 7.36 -43.23 -14.33
CA GLY A 800 8.49 -42.43 -13.86
C GLY A 800 8.39 -42.02 -12.39
N TRP A 801 9.26 -41.10 -11.97
CA TRP A 801 9.23 -40.54 -10.61
C TRP A 801 8.03 -39.59 -10.45
N GLY A 802 7.21 -39.81 -9.43
CA GLY A 802 6.12 -38.93 -9.03
C GLY A 802 6.33 -38.40 -7.62
N ASN A 803 5.82 -37.20 -7.31
CA ASN A 803 5.93 -36.63 -5.97
C ASN A 803 5.06 -37.38 -4.97
N VAL A 804 5.59 -37.53 -3.76
CA VAL A 804 4.82 -37.85 -2.56
C VAL A 804 4.06 -36.57 -2.14
N PRO A 805 2.83 -36.66 -1.57
CA PRO A 805 2.09 -35.49 -1.11
C PRO A 805 2.92 -34.58 -0.20
N PRO A 806 2.74 -33.23 -0.26
CA PRO A 806 3.59 -32.28 0.48
C PRO A 806 3.64 -32.51 1.99
N ASP A 807 2.51 -32.82 2.62
CA ASP A 807 2.40 -33.12 4.04
C ASP A 807 3.21 -34.37 4.43
N VAL A 808 3.11 -35.43 3.62
CA VAL A 808 3.90 -36.65 3.81
C VAL A 808 5.38 -36.41 3.52
N SER A 809 5.70 -35.57 2.53
CA SER A 809 7.07 -35.15 2.23
C SER A 809 7.70 -34.36 3.39
N LEU A 810 6.92 -33.50 4.08
CA LEU A 810 7.34 -32.78 5.28
C LEU A 810 7.66 -33.75 6.43
N ASP A 811 6.78 -34.72 6.68
CA ASP A 811 7.00 -35.75 7.70
C ASP A 811 8.22 -36.62 7.39
N LEU A 812 8.42 -36.98 6.11
CA LEU A 812 9.61 -37.70 5.66
C LEU A 812 10.89 -36.89 5.84
N ASN A 813 10.86 -35.58 5.61
CA ASN A 813 12.00 -34.69 5.88
C ASN A 813 12.32 -34.64 7.36
N LYS A 814 11.31 -34.48 8.23
CA LYS A 814 11.48 -34.49 9.68
C LYS A 814 12.05 -35.83 10.15
N ALA A 815 11.50 -36.94 9.66
CA ALA A 815 11.98 -38.27 9.99
C ALA A 815 13.44 -38.52 9.53
N ASP A 816 13.81 -38.07 8.34
CA ASP A 816 15.18 -38.16 7.82
C ASP A 816 16.16 -37.28 8.61
N GLN A 817 15.75 -36.07 9.02
CA GLN A 817 16.53 -35.19 9.90
C GLN A 817 16.73 -35.76 11.31
N GLU A 818 15.69 -36.42 11.85
CA GLU A 818 15.74 -37.12 13.14
C GLU A 818 16.47 -38.49 13.06
N GLY A 819 16.95 -38.89 11.88
CA GLY A 819 17.67 -40.14 11.68
C GLY A 819 16.80 -41.40 11.80
N LYS A 820 15.47 -41.28 11.64
CA LYS A 820 14.55 -42.43 11.70
C LYS A 820 14.79 -43.39 10.53
N ALA A 821 14.77 -44.68 10.82
CA ALA A 821 14.94 -45.71 9.79
C ALA A 821 13.68 -45.88 8.92
N GLU A 822 12.50 -45.74 9.53
CA GLU A 822 11.20 -45.92 8.91
C GLU A 822 10.19 -44.87 9.39
N LEU A 823 9.22 -44.55 8.53
CA LEU A 823 8.07 -43.71 8.84
C LEU A 823 6.81 -44.40 8.32
N GLU A 824 5.81 -44.57 9.19
CA GLU A 824 4.49 -45.02 8.81
C GLU A 824 3.57 -43.80 8.60
N ARG A 825 2.93 -43.72 7.44
CA ARG A 825 2.07 -42.58 7.10
C ARG A 825 0.98 -42.99 6.10
N SER A 826 -0.22 -42.47 6.31
CA SER A 826 -1.34 -42.63 5.36
C SER A 826 -1.21 -41.64 4.21
N VAL A 827 -1.47 -42.11 2.99
CA VAL A 827 -1.60 -41.29 1.78
C VAL A 827 -2.97 -41.60 1.17
N GLY A 828 -3.90 -40.65 1.25
CA GLY A 828 -5.31 -40.92 0.98
C GLY A 828 -5.85 -41.97 1.96
N GLU A 829 -6.52 -43.00 1.44
CA GLU A 829 -7.10 -44.08 2.25
C GLU A 829 -6.11 -45.24 2.54
N PHE A 830 -4.90 -45.19 1.99
CA PHE A 830 -3.93 -46.29 2.09
C PHE A 830 -2.79 -45.97 3.05
N LEU A 831 -2.44 -46.96 3.87
CA LEU A 831 -1.30 -46.90 4.79
C LEU A 831 -0.01 -47.32 4.08
N TYR A 832 1.05 -46.55 4.28
CA TYR A 832 2.37 -46.82 3.72
C TYR A 832 3.47 -46.82 4.79
N ILE A 833 4.44 -47.71 4.61
CA ILE A 833 5.68 -47.74 5.40
C ILE A 833 6.83 -47.27 4.49
N PHE A 834 7.41 -46.13 4.82
CA PHE A 834 8.54 -45.54 4.12
C PHE A 834 9.84 -45.91 4.82
N ASN A 835 10.68 -46.73 4.19
CA ASN A 835 12.01 -47.06 4.70
C ASN A 835 13.03 -46.07 4.11
N LEU A 836 13.48 -45.13 4.94
CA LEU A 836 14.35 -44.02 4.56
C LEU A 836 15.80 -44.47 4.28
N LYS A 837 16.24 -45.57 4.89
CA LYS A 837 17.57 -46.16 4.70
C LYS A 837 17.65 -46.98 3.42
N LYS A 838 16.65 -47.83 3.16
CA LYS A 838 16.53 -48.66 1.94
C LYS A 838 16.01 -47.87 0.75
N LYS A 839 15.50 -46.65 0.98
CA LYS A 839 14.88 -45.79 -0.03
C LYS A 839 13.74 -46.53 -0.75
N THR A 840 12.83 -47.10 0.04
CA THR A 840 11.64 -47.80 -0.47
C THR A 840 10.36 -47.39 0.28
N GLN A 841 9.22 -47.48 -0.39
CA GLN A 841 7.88 -47.37 0.19
C GLN A 841 7.16 -48.72 0.02
N LEU A 842 6.53 -49.22 1.08
CA LEU A 842 5.65 -50.38 1.08
C LEU A 842 4.20 -49.91 1.23
N ASN A 843 3.31 -50.30 0.31
CA ASN A 843 1.87 -50.18 0.51
C ASN A 843 1.39 -51.37 1.36
N VAL A 844 0.87 -51.11 2.55
CA VAL A 844 0.52 -52.17 3.52
C VAL A 844 -0.66 -53.02 3.03
N ALA A 845 -1.61 -52.43 2.33
CA ALA A 845 -2.80 -53.13 1.83
C ALA A 845 -2.50 -54.09 0.66
N THR A 846 -1.54 -53.74 -0.21
CA THR A 846 -1.25 -54.50 -1.44
C THR A 846 0.07 -55.26 -1.39
N GLY A 847 0.95 -54.99 -0.42
CA GLY A 847 2.30 -55.55 -0.36
C GLY A 847 3.28 -54.97 -1.37
N ASN A 848 2.85 -54.03 -2.22
CA ASN A 848 3.68 -53.46 -3.28
C ASN A 848 4.80 -52.58 -2.72
N ILE A 849 6.02 -52.81 -3.19
CA ILE A 849 7.21 -52.02 -2.82
C ILE A 849 7.65 -51.16 -4.00
N ARG A 850 7.79 -49.86 -3.79
CA ARG A 850 8.31 -48.89 -4.77
C ARG A 850 9.55 -48.21 -4.25
N LYS A 851 10.47 -47.80 -5.15
CA LYS A 851 11.63 -46.99 -4.75
C LYS A 851 11.17 -45.58 -4.40
N ILE A 852 11.82 -44.96 -3.42
CA ILE A 852 11.69 -43.54 -3.14
C ILE A 852 13.04 -42.84 -3.31
N ARG A 853 13.03 -41.53 -3.53
CA ARG A 853 14.24 -40.69 -3.49
C ARG A 853 13.95 -39.42 -2.72
N ALA A 854 14.96 -38.97 -1.99
CA ALA A 854 14.89 -37.76 -1.19
C ALA A 854 14.80 -36.52 -2.10
N PRO A 855 14.29 -35.39 -1.57
CA PRO A 855 14.40 -34.10 -2.22
C PRO A 855 15.84 -33.81 -2.64
N MET A 856 16.00 -33.11 -3.75
CA MET A 856 17.29 -32.59 -4.17
C MET A 856 17.65 -31.43 -3.23
N ARG A 857 18.49 -31.70 -2.23
CA ARG A 857 18.98 -30.68 -1.28
C ARG A 857 20.00 -29.78 -1.98
N LYS A 858 19.86 -28.46 -1.80
CA LYS A 858 20.92 -27.49 -2.12
C LYS A 858 21.97 -27.50 -1.02
#